data_AF-A0A182Y501-F1
#
_entry.id   AF-A0A182Y501-F1
#
_cell.length_a   1.000
_cell.length_b   1.000
_cell.length_c   1.000
_cell.angle_alpha   90.00
_cell.angle_beta   90.00
_cell.angle_gamma   90.00
#
_symmetry.space_group_name_H-M   'P 1'
#
loop_
_entity.id
_entity.type
_entity.pdbx_description
1 polymer ?
#
loop_
_entity_poly.entity_id
_entity_poly.type
_entity_poly.pdbx_seq_one_letter_code
_entity_poly.pdbx_strand_id
1 'polypeptide(L)'
;MDTYRRILVYATVLAVAVSAGADLARYDHFRLYRVLIRTQAQVEMLQQLEERSDSYSFMGHARQPNQNLTIMVAPHKIAEITELLDRYDLEGTILLYNMQDLIDREQSTIKPKTTPPEDFSWQYYHHLDTINAWLRLQVSRHPQLTLIELGSTYENQSLYGVKLEKNPANSAVFVECGIHAREWISPASCTFVLNELLTSDRADVRQLADNFNWYIFPVVNPDGYRYTFEGDRLWRKNTKPYGICRGVDLNRNFASDWNGPGASSDPCRYDFAGGSEASERETQMLTRYLVENVPKLKSYFSIHSFSQLVMFPYGYKTDRVPNYDDLVAIGRKGVEAIERTHGMKYVSGAMIETIYPSSGDSVDWVYSVLGVPVAYTFELRGPPDSTNMFVLPAEEIIPTAEELLAALVAMLGEATRLGYYEVASKMSGKAVSILSVVLALIVIILPIEGDVAVETAARYDNYRLYRVDLATDDHVQLFQQLEAKSDSCTFYGHARQPGQQLTIMVSASKVADFEDLLTLHSVSGRVLERNVQQLIDREATTVKPVTTDPAEMGWEHYYQLETIYAWMDSLAARYPEFVSTLEIGTSYEGRPIKGVKLSRRPDSKAIVVEGGIHAREWISPATATYLLHELITSTDPTVQELGTAYDWYFFPIVNPDGYRFTFTGDRLWRKNRKPYGLCRGVDLNRNFDSNWGGIGSSDDPCSYDFSGSGPFSEPESVAIANFVREHVGPARIRTYIALHSYSQLLMFPYGHTAEKVPNYADLQTITAKAIDALTAVNGTAFRGGSKYETIYPSSGGSIDWAYQPGGVPVSLTFELRGPPDSPDMFILPADQILPVGRETLAAFVAIVREAARLGYYAS
;
A
#
# COMPACT_ATOMS: atom_id res chain seq x y z
N MET A 1 26.07 -51.15 37.37
CA MET A 1 25.88 -50.46 38.67
C MET A 1 26.20 -49.00 38.41
N ASP A 2 25.22 -48.22 37.93
CA ASP A 2 24.30 -47.40 38.76
C ASP A 2 25.04 -46.19 39.39
N THR A 3 24.66 -44.92 39.25
CA THR A 3 23.33 -44.32 39.04
C THR A 3 23.41 -42.89 38.47
N TYR A 4 22.34 -42.53 37.74
CA TYR A 4 21.92 -41.28 37.10
C TYR A 4 21.96 -39.97 37.93
N ARG A 5 22.23 -38.84 37.25
CA ARG A 5 21.43 -37.61 37.37
C ARG A 5 21.45 -36.77 36.09
N ARG A 6 20.23 -36.44 35.64
CA ARG A 6 19.80 -35.80 34.39
C ARG A 6 20.10 -34.30 34.39
N ILE A 7 20.55 -33.76 33.25
CA ILE A 7 20.08 -32.48 32.68
C ILE A 7 20.10 -32.66 31.15
N LEU A 8 18.96 -33.05 30.57
CA LEU A 8 18.71 -32.91 29.14
C LEU A 8 17.93 -31.60 28.99
N VAL A 9 18.58 -30.55 28.50
CA VAL A 9 17.91 -29.33 28.05
C VAL A 9 17.27 -29.67 26.71
N TYR A 10 15.99 -30.02 26.73
CA TYR A 10 15.17 -29.96 25.53
C TYR A 10 14.92 -28.48 25.22
N ALA A 11 15.75 -27.90 24.35
CA ALA A 11 15.40 -26.68 23.65
C ALA A 11 14.34 -27.06 22.60
N THR A 12 13.08 -27.05 23.01
CA THR A 12 11.96 -27.10 22.07
C THR A 12 11.89 -25.72 21.42
N VAL A 13 12.63 -25.55 20.32
CA VAL A 13 12.33 -24.48 19.36
C VAL A 13 10.96 -24.81 18.78
N LEU A 14 9.91 -24.26 19.39
CA LEU A 14 8.62 -24.12 18.73
C LEU A 14 8.80 -23.06 17.64
N ALA A 15 9.43 -23.47 16.53
CA ALA A 15 9.09 -22.91 15.24
C ALA A 15 7.61 -23.29 15.06
N VAL A 16 6.72 -22.33 15.31
CA VAL A 16 5.37 -22.42 14.77
C VAL A 16 5.58 -22.38 13.26
N ALA A 17 5.64 -23.57 12.66
CA ALA A 17 5.49 -23.72 11.24
C ALA A 17 4.21 -22.99 10.86
N VAL A 18 4.32 -22.01 9.97
CA VAL A 18 3.17 -21.40 9.31
C VAL A 18 2.29 -22.53 8.81
N SER A 19 1.15 -22.73 9.46
CA SER A 19 0.25 -23.83 9.14
C SER A 19 -0.43 -23.55 7.80
N ALA A 20 0.02 -24.27 6.77
CA ALA A 20 -0.71 -24.78 5.61
C ALA A 20 -1.87 -23.91 5.06
N GLY A 21 -1.48 -22.83 4.39
CA GLY A 21 -2.29 -22.01 3.48
C GLY A 21 -1.54 -20.70 3.27
N ALA A 22 -1.04 -20.43 2.06
CA ALA A 22 -0.49 -19.11 1.76
C ALA A 22 -1.60 -18.07 1.93
N ASP A 23 -1.33 -17.03 2.70
CA ASP A 23 -2.32 -16.01 2.95
C ASP A 23 -2.47 -15.12 1.69
N LEU A 24 -3.70 -15.04 1.18
CA LEU A 24 -3.99 -14.28 -0.03
C LEU A 24 -3.96 -12.77 0.21
N ALA A 25 -3.54 -12.02 -0.81
CA ALA A 25 -3.70 -10.58 -0.84
C ALA A 25 -5.20 -10.22 -0.77
N ARG A 26 -5.53 -9.21 0.05
CA ARG A 26 -6.89 -8.68 0.17
C ARG A 26 -6.94 -7.19 -0.16
N TYR A 27 -8.09 -6.77 -0.67
CA TYR A 27 -8.37 -5.40 -1.10
C TYR A 27 -9.57 -4.79 -0.35
N ASP A 28 -9.70 -5.13 0.94
CA ASP A 28 -10.78 -4.61 1.80
C ASP A 28 -10.74 -3.07 1.86
N HIS A 29 -11.86 -2.44 1.54
CA HIS A 29 -12.02 -0.98 1.49
C HIS A 29 -11.06 -0.24 0.55
N PHE A 30 -10.42 -0.93 -0.39
CA PHE A 30 -9.73 -0.26 -1.50
C PHE A 30 -10.78 0.43 -2.36
N ARG A 31 -10.59 1.74 -2.56
CA ARG A 31 -11.57 2.59 -3.26
C ARG A 31 -11.10 2.90 -4.65
N LEU A 32 -12.03 2.84 -5.60
CA LEU A 32 -11.80 3.24 -6.98
C LEU A 32 -12.32 4.66 -7.19
N TYR A 33 -11.42 5.57 -7.54
CA TYR A 33 -11.74 6.96 -7.86
C TYR A 33 -11.63 7.18 -9.36
N ARG A 34 -12.56 7.95 -9.91
CA ARG A 34 -12.46 8.58 -11.22
C ARG A 34 -12.18 10.06 -11.02
N VAL A 35 -11.02 10.53 -11.45
CA VAL A 35 -10.64 11.94 -11.38
C VAL A 35 -10.62 12.57 -12.75
N LEU A 36 -11.06 13.82 -12.86
CA LEU A 36 -10.94 14.62 -14.07
C LEU A 36 -9.78 15.60 -13.92
N ILE A 37 -8.72 15.36 -14.67
CA ILE A 37 -7.54 16.22 -14.70
C ILE A 37 -7.87 17.45 -15.54
N ARG A 38 -7.85 18.65 -14.94
CA ARG A 38 -8.15 19.93 -15.60
C ARG A 38 -6.92 20.79 -15.84
N THR A 39 -5.85 20.62 -15.05
CA THR A 39 -4.67 21.50 -15.10
C THR A 39 -3.37 20.71 -15.21
N GLN A 40 -2.31 21.37 -15.71
CA GLN A 40 -0.98 20.76 -15.77
C GLN A 40 -0.42 20.46 -14.37
N ALA A 41 -0.72 21.30 -13.38
CA ALA A 41 -0.32 21.04 -12.00
C ALA A 41 -0.93 19.75 -11.43
N GLN A 42 -2.17 19.43 -11.80
CA GLN A 42 -2.81 18.16 -11.42
C GLN A 42 -2.16 16.96 -12.13
N VAL A 43 -1.72 17.11 -13.39
CA VAL A 43 -0.93 16.09 -14.09
C VAL A 43 0.36 15.80 -13.32
N GLU A 44 1.15 16.84 -13.02
CA GLU A 44 2.43 16.73 -12.32
C GLU A 44 2.27 16.12 -10.92
N MET A 45 1.22 16.52 -10.20
CA MET A 45 0.88 15.98 -8.88
C MET A 45 0.59 14.48 -8.94
N LEU A 46 -0.26 14.06 -9.89
CA LEU A 46 -0.63 12.65 -10.06
C LEU A 46 0.55 11.80 -10.55
N GLN A 47 1.42 12.34 -11.41
CA GLN A 47 2.66 11.68 -11.83
C GLN A 47 3.60 11.46 -10.64
N GLN A 48 3.81 12.49 -9.80
CA GLN A 48 4.61 12.34 -8.59
C GLN A 48 4.00 11.33 -7.61
N LEU A 49 2.67 11.28 -7.52
CA LEU A 49 1.96 10.32 -6.66
C LEU A 49 2.16 8.89 -7.16
N GLU A 50 2.02 8.68 -8.47
CA GLU A 50 2.23 7.39 -9.15
C GLU A 50 3.69 6.87 -9.02
N GLU A 51 4.66 7.77 -8.96
CA GLU A 51 6.08 7.43 -8.82
C GLU A 51 6.49 7.11 -7.37
N ARG A 52 5.85 7.75 -6.39
CA ARG A 52 6.31 7.74 -4.98
C ARG A 52 5.59 6.75 -4.08
N SER A 53 4.41 6.27 -4.45
CA SER A 53 3.56 5.49 -3.55
C SER A 53 3.01 4.25 -4.24
N ASP A 54 3.25 3.09 -3.62
CA ASP A 54 2.71 1.80 -4.07
C ASP A 54 1.29 1.54 -3.53
N SER A 55 0.78 2.49 -2.73
CA SER A 55 -0.58 2.50 -2.18
C SER A 55 -1.63 3.09 -3.11
N TYR A 56 -1.20 3.66 -4.25
CA TYR A 56 -2.06 4.14 -5.34
C TYR A 56 -1.80 3.33 -6.60
N SER A 57 -2.81 2.61 -7.07
CA SER A 57 -2.74 1.86 -8.32
C SER A 57 -3.46 2.60 -9.44
N PHE A 58 -2.70 3.02 -10.46
CA PHE A 58 -3.21 3.80 -11.57
C PHE A 58 -3.67 2.90 -12.72
N MET A 59 -4.87 3.16 -13.25
CA MET A 59 -5.38 2.48 -14.45
C MET A 59 -5.04 3.33 -15.68
N GLY A 60 -3.75 3.33 -16.05
CA GLY A 60 -3.14 4.23 -17.04
C GLY A 60 -2.24 5.27 -16.38
N HIS A 61 -1.92 6.36 -17.07
CA HIS A 61 -1.01 7.41 -16.56
C HIS A 61 -1.64 8.79 -16.66
N ALA A 62 -1.34 9.69 -15.72
CA ALA A 62 -1.66 11.11 -15.86
C ALA A 62 -0.76 11.74 -16.94
N ARG A 63 -1.34 12.30 -18.01
CA ARG A 63 -0.58 12.81 -19.16
C ARG A 63 -0.85 14.27 -19.47
N GLN A 64 -2.11 14.65 -19.42
CA GLN A 64 -2.55 15.95 -19.93
C GLN A 64 -3.85 16.41 -19.27
N PRO A 65 -4.12 17.73 -19.31
CA PRO A 65 -5.45 18.26 -19.03
C PRO A 65 -6.54 17.64 -19.89
N ASN A 66 -7.78 17.66 -19.38
CA ASN A 66 -8.98 17.06 -19.96
C ASN A 66 -8.91 15.53 -20.10
N GLN A 67 -8.14 14.88 -19.23
CA GLN A 67 -8.07 13.43 -19.14
C GLN A 67 -8.86 12.94 -17.93
N ASN A 68 -9.70 11.92 -18.15
CA ASN A 68 -10.22 11.14 -17.04
C ASN A 68 -9.23 10.04 -16.68
N LEU A 69 -8.96 9.88 -15.38
CA LEU A 69 -8.04 8.87 -14.87
C LEU A 69 -8.71 8.11 -13.73
N THR A 70 -8.54 6.79 -13.74
CA THR A 70 -9.06 5.92 -12.69
C THR A 70 -7.90 5.50 -11.78
N ILE A 71 -8.07 5.65 -10.46
CA ILE A 71 -7.04 5.38 -9.45
C ILE A 71 -7.67 4.53 -8.35
N MET A 72 -7.07 3.39 -8.04
CA MET A 72 -7.44 2.59 -6.88
C MET A 72 -6.54 2.98 -5.70
N VAL A 73 -7.15 3.28 -4.55
CA VAL A 73 -6.47 3.84 -3.37
C VAL A 73 -6.60 2.86 -2.20
N ALA A 74 -5.46 2.54 -1.57
CA ALA A 74 -5.42 1.73 -0.36
C ALA A 74 -6.13 2.42 0.81
N PRO A 75 -6.76 1.66 1.72
CA PRO A 75 -7.60 2.24 2.76
C PRO A 75 -6.84 3.13 3.75
N HIS A 76 -5.56 2.86 4.03
CA HIS A 76 -4.74 3.71 4.90
C HIS A 76 -4.41 5.08 4.27
N LYS A 77 -4.66 5.26 2.97
CA LYS A 77 -4.46 6.52 2.22
C LYS A 77 -5.74 7.30 1.96
N ILE A 78 -6.91 6.82 2.40
CA ILE A 78 -8.21 7.49 2.14
C ILE A 78 -8.23 8.92 2.67
N ALA A 79 -7.75 9.14 3.91
CA ALA A 79 -7.69 10.47 4.48
C ALA A 79 -6.72 11.39 3.69
N GLU A 80 -5.59 10.84 3.24
CA GLU A 80 -4.57 11.56 2.48
C GLU A 80 -5.07 11.98 1.10
N ILE A 81 -5.66 11.05 0.32
CA ILE A 81 -6.19 11.38 -1.01
C ILE A 81 -7.34 12.38 -0.92
N THR A 82 -8.19 12.29 0.12
CA THR A 82 -9.28 13.25 0.33
C THR A 82 -8.74 14.66 0.46
N GLU A 83 -7.66 14.85 1.23
CA GLU A 83 -7.01 16.16 1.35
C GLU A 83 -6.27 16.59 0.08
N LEU A 84 -5.68 15.67 -0.67
CA LEU A 84 -5.02 15.98 -1.94
C LEU A 84 -6.03 16.45 -2.98
N LEU A 85 -7.19 15.81 -3.07
CA LEU A 85 -8.28 16.21 -3.96
C LEU A 85 -8.75 17.64 -3.65
N ASP A 86 -8.94 17.96 -2.37
CA ASP A 86 -9.32 19.32 -1.92
C ASP A 86 -8.20 20.35 -2.22
N ARG A 87 -6.96 20.05 -1.82
CA ARG A 87 -5.81 20.98 -1.98
C ARG A 87 -5.53 21.34 -3.44
N TYR A 88 -5.70 20.40 -4.36
CA TYR A 88 -5.43 20.58 -5.78
C TYR A 88 -6.68 20.88 -6.61
N ASP A 89 -7.84 21.08 -5.96
CA ASP A 89 -9.14 21.30 -6.63
C ASP A 89 -9.40 20.23 -7.71
N LEU A 90 -9.12 18.98 -7.37
CA LEU A 90 -9.24 17.84 -8.27
C LEU A 90 -10.60 17.15 -8.05
N GLU A 91 -11.48 17.32 -9.03
CA GLU A 91 -12.80 16.66 -9.02
C GLU A 91 -12.64 15.13 -9.10
N GLY A 92 -13.11 14.43 -8.07
CA GLY A 92 -13.09 12.98 -7.98
C GLY A 92 -14.47 12.40 -7.68
N THR A 93 -14.84 11.33 -8.37
CA THR A 93 -16.02 10.51 -8.07
C THR A 93 -15.57 9.13 -7.61
N ILE A 94 -16.12 8.64 -6.50
CA ILE A 94 -15.90 7.25 -6.07
C ILE A 94 -16.77 6.35 -6.93
N LEU A 95 -16.14 5.47 -7.70
CA LEU A 95 -16.81 4.45 -8.50
C LEU A 95 -17.11 3.19 -7.69
N LEU A 96 -16.22 2.84 -6.74
CA LEU A 96 -16.33 1.64 -5.92
C LEU A 96 -15.74 1.91 -4.53
N TYR A 97 -16.47 1.52 -3.48
CA TYR A 97 -16.03 1.72 -2.09
C TYR A 97 -15.19 0.57 -1.53
N ASN A 98 -15.34 -0.64 -2.10
CA ASN A 98 -14.66 -1.84 -1.62
C ASN A 98 -14.38 -2.80 -2.80
N MET A 99 -13.12 -2.86 -3.22
CA MET A 99 -12.68 -3.78 -4.28
C MET A 99 -12.81 -5.25 -3.89
N GLN A 100 -12.68 -5.58 -2.60
CA GLN A 100 -12.81 -6.96 -2.13
C GLN A 100 -14.19 -7.55 -2.39
N ASP A 101 -15.26 -6.75 -2.35
CA ASP A 101 -16.62 -7.24 -2.63
C ASP A 101 -16.76 -7.77 -4.06
N LEU A 102 -16.06 -7.16 -5.02
CA LEU A 102 -16.06 -7.66 -6.40
C LEU A 102 -15.28 -8.97 -6.52
N ILE A 103 -14.11 -9.05 -5.88
CA ILE A 103 -13.29 -10.26 -5.86
C ILE A 103 -14.06 -11.42 -5.21
N ASP A 104 -14.70 -11.17 -4.06
CA ASP A 104 -15.46 -12.20 -3.31
C ASP A 104 -16.67 -12.71 -4.11
N ARG A 105 -17.34 -11.83 -4.87
CA ARG A 105 -18.43 -12.26 -5.77
C ARG A 105 -17.93 -13.15 -6.90
N GLU A 106 -16.79 -12.79 -7.50
CA GLU A 106 -16.20 -13.56 -8.60
C GLU A 106 -15.79 -14.98 -8.16
N GLN A 107 -15.39 -15.18 -6.91
CA GLN A 107 -15.00 -16.51 -6.37
C GLN A 107 -16.07 -17.59 -6.59
N SER A 108 -17.36 -17.22 -6.54
CA SER A 108 -18.47 -18.15 -6.79
C SER A 108 -18.54 -18.68 -8.24
N THR A 109 -17.80 -18.04 -9.14
CA THR A 109 -17.76 -18.34 -10.57
C THR A 109 -16.47 -19.04 -11.01
N ILE A 110 -15.64 -19.46 -10.07
CA ILE A 110 -14.40 -20.21 -10.32
C ILE A 110 -14.63 -21.70 -10.08
N LYS A 111 -14.20 -22.54 -11.02
CA LYS A 111 -14.20 -23.98 -10.83
C LYS A 111 -12.94 -24.43 -10.07
N PRO A 112 -13.02 -25.47 -9.20
CA PRO A 112 -11.86 -25.96 -8.47
C PRO A 112 -10.70 -26.36 -9.39
N LYS A 113 -9.46 -26.20 -8.93
CA LYS A 113 -8.24 -26.61 -9.67
C LYS A 113 -8.24 -28.08 -10.11
N THR A 114 -8.96 -28.94 -9.40
CA THR A 114 -9.12 -30.37 -9.70
C THR A 114 -10.25 -30.69 -10.68
N THR A 115 -10.83 -29.68 -11.34
CA THR A 115 -11.94 -29.88 -12.30
C THR A 115 -11.46 -30.75 -13.48
N PRO A 116 -12.17 -31.85 -13.78
CA PRO A 116 -11.86 -32.68 -14.95
C PRO A 116 -11.98 -31.86 -16.25
N PRO A 117 -11.12 -32.11 -17.26
CA PRO A 117 -11.19 -31.38 -18.52
C PRO A 117 -12.51 -31.59 -19.29
N GLU A 118 -13.26 -32.66 -19.00
CA GLU A 118 -14.58 -32.92 -19.57
C GLU A 118 -15.66 -31.94 -19.07
N ASP A 119 -15.47 -31.36 -17.88
CA ASP A 119 -16.39 -30.42 -17.24
C ASP A 119 -16.05 -28.96 -17.56
N PHE A 120 -15.04 -28.72 -18.41
CA PHE A 120 -14.66 -27.39 -18.86
C PHE A 120 -15.83 -26.72 -19.58
N SER A 121 -16.20 -25.52 -19.14
CA SER A 121 -17.27 -24.72 -19.73
C SER A 121 -17.06 -23.23 -19.50
N TRP A 122 -17.62 -22.41 -20.39
CA TRP A 122 -17.53 -20.94 -20.35
C TRP A 122 -18.56 -20.28 -19.43
N GLN A 123 -19.15 -21.04 -18.50
CA GLN A 123 -19.95 -20.49 -17.40
C GLN A 123 -19.08 -20.14 -16.18
N TYR A 124 -17.80 -20.48 -16.21
CA TYR A 124 -16.88 -20.37 -15.09
C TYR A 124 -15.47 -20.01 -15.56
N TYR A 125 -14.68 -19.38 -14.70
CA TYR A 125 -13.24 -19.29 -14.86
C TYR A 125 -12.54 -20.57 -14.38
N HIS A 126 -11.38 -20.84 -14.97
CA HIS A 126 -10.62 -22.08 -14.75
C HIS A 126 -9.16 -21.80 -14.42
N HIS A 127 -8.60 -22.60 -13.52
CA HIS A 127 -7.18 -22.59 -13.22
C HIS A 127 -6.34 -23.04 -14.43
N LEU A 128 -5.05 -22.68 -14.42
CA LEU A 128 -4.09 -23.04 -15.47
C LEU A 128 -4.08 -24.55 -15.79
N ASP A 129 -4.06 -25.39 -14.76
CA ASP A 129 -4.00 -26.84 -14.91
C ASP A 129 -5.22 -27.39 -15.66
N THR A 130 -6.40 -26.85 -15.37
CA THR A 130 -7.65 -27.24 -16.02
C THR A 130 -7.67 -26.80 -17.49
N ILE A 131 -7.20 -25.58 -17.81
CA ILE A 131 -7.06 -25.10 -19.19
C ILE A 131 -6.09 -26.01 -19.96
N ASN A 132 -4.93 -26.32 -19.37
CA ASN A 132 -3.91 -27.18 -19.99
C ASN A 132 -4.41 -28.62 -20.20
N ALA A 133 -5.16 -29.18 -19.23
CA ALA A 133 -5.79 -30.49 -19.36
C ALA A 133 -6.85 -30.49 -20.48
N TRP A 134 -7.65 -29.42 -20.57
CA TRP A 134 -8.66 -29.27 -21.61
C TRP A 134 -8.03 -29.18 -23.01
N LEU A 135 -6.93 -28.44 -23.19
CA LEU A 135 -6.20 -28.39 -24.47
C LEU A 135 -5.73 -29.79 -24.91
N ARG A 136 -5.15 -30.57 -23.99
CA ARG A 136 -4.74 -31.96 -24.28
C ARG A 136 -5.93 -32.85 -24.64
N LEU A 137 -7.07 -32.67 -23.95
CA LEU A 137 -8.31 -33.37 -24.28
C LEU A 137 -8.79 -33.03 -25.69
N GLN A 138 -8.80 -31.76 -26.08
CA GLN A 138 -9.21 -31.36 -27.43
C GLN A 138 -8.27 -31.94 -28.50
N VAL A 139 -6.96 -31.96 -28.26
CA VAL A 139 -5.98 -32.60 -29.16
C VAL A 139 -6.27 -34.10 -29.33
N SER A 140 -6.67 -34.79 -28.25
CA SER A 140 -7.05 -36.22 -28.33
C SER A 140 -8.35 -36.47 -29.12
N ARG A 141 -9.24 -35.47 -29.21
CA ARG A 141 -10.56 -35.57 -29.88
C ARG A 141 -10.53 -35.10 -31.33
N HIS A 142 -9.55 -34.27 -31.70
CA HIS A 142 -9.49 -33.61 -33.01
C HIS A 142 -8.15 -33.89 -33.71
N PRO A 143 -8.08 -34.82 -34.68
CA PRO A 143 -6.83 -35.19 -35.36
C PRO A 143 -6.11 -34.04 -36.10
N GLN A 144 -6.84 -33.00 -36.48
CA GLN A 144 -6.30 -31.79 -37.13
C GLN A 144 -5.71 -30.76 -36.14
N LEU A 145 -5.83 -31.01 -34.83
CA LEU A 145 -5.32 -30.15 -33.77
C LEU A 145 -4.05 -30.75 -33.19
N THR A 146 -2.96 -29.98 -33.17
CA THR A 146 -1.68 -30.40 -32.60
C THR A 146 -1.37 -29.57 -31.36
N LEU A 147 -0.93 -30.21 -30.27
CA LEU A 147 -0.42 -29.52 -29.09
C LEU A 147 0.95 -28.91 -29.38
N ILE A 148 1.15 -27.67 -28.97
CA ILE A 148 2.45 -27.00 -28.96
C ILE A 148 2.87 -26.83 -27.51
N GLU A 149 4.07 -27.27 -27.18
CA GLU A 149 4.72 -27.04 -25.88
C GLU A 149 6.07 -26.36 -26.15
N LEU A 150 6.22 -25.10 -25.75
CA LEU A 150 7.42 -24.33 -26.08
C LEU A 150 8.59 -24.57 -25.11
N GLY A 151 8.28 -24.85 -23.84
CA GLY A 151 9.25 -25.03 -22.76
C GLY A 151 8.69 -24.56 -21.41
N SER A 152 9.57 -24.42 -20.43
CA SER A 152 9.22 -24.10 -19.04
C SER A 152 9.60 -22.67 -18.63
N THR A 153 8.73 -22.03 -17.85
CA THR A 153 8.89 -20.71 -17.23
C THR A 153 9.86 -20.71 -16.03
N TYR A 154 9.88 -19.62 -15.25
CA TYR A 154 10.69 -19.53 -14.03
C TYR A 154 10.20 -20.51 -12.96
N GLU A 155 8.87 -20.60 -12.74
CA GLU A 155 8.25 -21.55 -11.79
C GLU A 155 7.98 -22.93 -12.41
N ASN A 156 8.71 -23.24 -13.48
CA ASN A 156 8.68 -24.53 -14.17
C ASN A 156 7.27 -24.92 -14.69
N GLN A 157 6.50 -23.92 -15.15
CA GLN A 157 5.22 -24.15 -15.83
C GLN A 157 5.46 -24.25 -17.34
N SER A 158 4.84 -25.23 -17.99
CA SER A 158 4.91 -25.35 -19.44
C SER A 158 4.02 -24.29 -20.11
N LEU A 159 4.56 -23.64 -21.15
CA LEU A 159 3.79 -22.73 -22.00
C LEU A 159 3.16 -23.52 -23.16
N TYR A 160 1.84 -23.68 -23.11
CA TYR A 160 1.06 -24.45 -24.08
C TYR A 160 0.30 -23.57 -25.08
N GLY A 161 0.25 -24.05 -26.31
CA GLY A 161 -0.64 -23.57 -27.36
C GLY A 161 -1.14 -24.73 -28.21
N VAL A 162 -1.96 -24.43 -29.21
CA VAL A 162 -2.41 -25.41 -30.20
C VAL A 162 -2.31 -24.88 -31.62
N LYS A 163 -2.05 -25.79 -32.55
CA LYS A 163 -2.08 -25.56 -33.98
C LYS A 163 -3.26 -26.31 -34.61
N LEU A 164 -4.21 -25.58 -35.19
CA LEU A 164 -5.25 -26.13 -36.05
C LEU A 164 -4.84 -25.91 -37.51
N GLU A 165 -4.50 -27.00 -38.20
CA GLU A 165 -4.04 -26.96 -39.60
C GLU A 165 -4.84 -27.95 -40.45
N LYS A 166 -5.54 -27.42 -41.45
CA LYS A 166 -6.24 -28.22 -42.46
C LYS A 166 -5.50 -28.26 -43.79
N ASN A 167 -4.83 -27.16 -44.15
CA ASN A 167 -4.03 -27.05 -45.35
C ASN A 167 -2.76 -26.22 -45.05
N PRO A 168 -1.56 -26.83 -45.11
CA PRO A 168 -0.30 -26.11 -44.90
C PRO A 168 -0.07 -24.93 -45.86
N ALA A 169 -0.81 -24.87 -46.98
CA ALA A 169 -0.74 -23.75 -47.91
C ALA A 169 -1.45 -22.47 -47.40
N ASN A 170 -2.38 -22.60 -46.46
CA ASN A 170 -3.15 -21.49 -45.92
C ASN A 170 -2.27 -20.46 -45.21
N SER A 171 -2.77 -19.23 -45.13
CA SER A 171 -2.14 -18.19 -44.29
C SER A 171 -2.34 -18.52 -42.81
N ALA A 172 -1.35 -18.17 -41.99
CA ALA A 172 -1.43 -18.38 -40.54
C ALA A 172 -2.02 -17.17 -39.82
N VAL A 173 -2.87 -17.45 -38.84
CA VAL A 173 -3.41 -16.51 -37.85
C VAL A 173 -2.90 -16.92 -36.48
N PHE A 174 -2.27 -15.98 -35.77
CA PHE A 174 -1.78 -16.19 -34.43
C PHE A 174 -2.60 -15.40 -33.42
N VAL A 175 -3.00 -16.04 -32.33
CA VAL A 175 -3.77 -15.43 -31.23
C VAL A 175 -3.06 -15.73 -29.92
N GLU A 176 -2.60 -14.69 -29.23
CA GLU A 176 -2.11 -14.80 -27.86
C GLU A 176 -3.06 -14.16 -26.86
N CYS A 177 -3.12 -14.78 -25.68
CA CYS A 177 -4.05 -14.40 -24.61
C CYS A 177 -3.38 -14.61 -23.25
N GLY A 178 -3.88 -13.91 -22.23
CA GLY A 178 -3.37 -14.01 -20.87
C GLY A 178 -1.90 -13.62 -20.73
N ILE A 179 -1.44 -12.61 -21.47
CA ILE A 179 -0.09 -12.05 -21.28
C ILE A 179 -0.01 -11.21 -20.00
N HIS A 180 -1.07 -10.44 -19.70
CA HIS A 180 -1.29 -9.90 -18.36
C HIS A 180 -2.12 -10.92 -17.55
N ALA A 181 -1.59 -11.33 -16.40
CA ALA A 181 -2.12 -12.44 -15.64
C ALA A 181 -3.55 -12.22 -15.09
N ARG A 182 -3.86 -11.02 -14.59
CA ARG A 182 -5.16 -10.65 -14.00
C ARG A 182 -6.34 -10.65 -14.98
N GLU A 183 -6.09 -10.75 -16.27
CA GLU A 183 -7.09 -10.55 -17.34
C GLU A 183 -7.79 -11.85 -17.71
N TRP A 184 -8.47 -12.49 -16.75
CA TRP A 184 -9.04 -13.84 -16.90
C TRP A 184 -10.02 -14.00 -18.08
N ILE A 185 -10.72 -12.93 -18.44
CA ILE A 185 -11.64 -12.92 -19.59
C ILE A 185 -10.93 -13.17 -20.93
N SER A 186 -9.64 -12.83 -21.03
CA SER A 186 -8.84 -13.04 -22.25
C SER A 186 -8.61 -14.54 -22.52
N PRO A 187 -7.98 -15.34 -21.62
CA PRO A 187 -7.88 -16.80 -21.78
C PRO A 187 -9.23 -17.49 -21.99
N ALA A 188 -10.27 -17.06 -21.26
CA ALA A 188 -11.61 -17.62 -21.38
C ALA A 188 -12.19 -17.39 -22.80
N SER A 189 -12.03 -16.19 -23.35
CA SER A 189 -12.49 -15.86 -24.71
C SER A 189 -11.71 -16.63 -25.79
N CYS A 190 -10.40 -16.83 -25.59
CA CYS A 190 -9.58 -17.52 -26.58
C CYS A 190 -9.82 -19.04 -26.61
N THR A 191 -10.06 -19.66 -25.46
CA THR A 191 -10.50 -21.06 -25.41
C THR A 191 -11.88 -21.23 -26.05
N PHE A 192 -12.78 -20.25 -25.92
CA PHE A 192 -14.07 -20.25 -26.60
C PHE A 192 -13.91 -20.15 -28.13
N VAL A 193 -13.09 -19.22 -28.62
CA VAL A 193 -12.79 -19.10 -30.06
C VAL A 193 -12.22 -20.41 -30.61
N LEU A 194 -11.28 -21.04 -29.89
CA LEU A 194 -10.75 -22.35 -30.27
C LEU A 194 -11.86 -23.41 -30.34
N ASN A 195 -12.74 -23.48 -29.34
CA ASN A 195 -13.86 -24.41 -29.34
C ASN A 195 -14.79 -24.17 -30.53
N GLU A 196 -15.12 -22.91 -30.81
CA GLU A 196 -15.96 -22.56 -31.94
C GLU A 196 -15.30 -22.98 -33.24
N LEU A 197 -14.00 -22.72 -33.46
CA LEU A 197 -13.25 -23.19 -34.63
C LEU A 197 -13.24 -24.72 -34.79
N LEU A 198 -13.35 -25.48 -33.70
CA LEU A 198 -13.42 -26.94 -33.74
C LEU A 198 -14.84 -27.46 -33.98
N THR A 199 -15.86 -26.84 -33.39
CA THR A 199 -17.18 -27.46 -33.22
C THR A 199 -18.37 -26.74 -33.87
N SER A 200 -18.25 -25.44 -34.16
CA SER A 200 -19.36 -24.62 -34.66
C SER A 200 -19.90 -25.11 -36.01
N ASP A 201 -21.22 -25.05 -36.21
CA ASP A 201 -21.87 -25.31 -37.52
C ASP A 201 -22.06 -24.03 -38.36
N ARG A 202 -21.67 -22.87 -37.81
CA ARG A 202 -21.80 -21.59 -38.51
C ARG A 202 -20.89 -21.52 -39.73
N ALA A 203 -21.46 -21.23 -40.90
CA ALA A 203 -20.75 -21.24 -42.18
C ALA A 203 -19.57 -20.26 -42.23
N ASP A 204 -19.71 -19.08 -41.64
CA ASP A 204 -18.64 -18.06 -41.53
C ASP A 204 -17.48 -18.52 -40.65
N VAL A 205 -17.77 -19.17 -39.51
CA VAL A 205 -16.76 -19.75 -38.62
C VAL A 205 -16.08 -20.96 -39.27
N ARG A 206 -16.82 -21.82 -39.98
CA ARG A 206 -16.23 -22.92 -40.77
C ARG A 206 -15.30 -22.40 -41.85
N GLN A 207 -15.70 -21.33 -42.54
CA GLN A 207 -14.85 -20.68 -43.54
C GLN A 207 -13.52 -20.19 -42.94
N LEU A 208 -13.53 -19.63 -41.72
CA LEU A 208 -12.29 -19.28 -41.03
C LEU A 208 -11.44 -20.51 -40.68
N ALA A 209 -12.05 -21.56 -40.12
CA ALA A 209 -11.34 -22.78 -39.73
C ALA A 209 -10.75 -23.54 -40.93
N ASP A 210 -11.35 -23.41 -42.11
CA ASP A 210 -10.92 -24.09 -43.35
C ASP A 210 -9.86 -23.32 -44.13
N ASN A 211 -9.87 -21.99 -44.09
CA ASN A 211 -9.01 -21.14 -44.93
C ASN A 211 -7.78 -20.57 -44.21
N PHE A 212 -7.65 -20.79 -42.90
CA PHE A 212 -6.50 -20.33 -42.11
C PHE A 212 -5.91 -21.46 -41.29
N ASN A 213 -4.60 -21.38 -41.04
CA ASN A 213 -3.94 -22.19 -40.03
C ASN A 213 -3.89 -21.38 -38.72
N TRP A 214 -4.55 -21.88 -37.69
CA TRP A 214 -4.71 -21.16 -36.43
C TRP A 214 -3.68 -21.62 -35.41
N TYR A 215 -3.01 -20.66 -34.78
CA TYR A 215 -2.12 -20.86 -33.66
C TYR A 215 -2.69 -20.09 -32.47
N ILE A 216 -3.19 -20.80 -31.46
CA ILE A 216 -3.86 -20.19 -30.32
C ILE A 216 -3.11 -20.56 -29.05
N PHE A 217 -2.66 -19.53 -28.32
CA PHE A 217 -2.00 -19.64 -27.02
C PHE A 217 -2.86 -18.97 -25.95
N PRO A 218 -3.70 -19.75 -25.23
CA PRO A 218 -4.66 -19.18 -24.29
C PRO A 218 -4.03 -18.48 -23.08
N VAL A 219 -2.85 -18.92 -22.65
CA VAL A 219 -2.13 -18.35 -21.51
C VAL A 219 -0.64 -18.31 -21.82
N VAL A 220 -0.12 -17.13 -22.18
CA VAL A 220 1.33 -16.94 -22.42
C VAL A 220 2.11 -16.54 -21.16
N ASN A 221 1.41 -16.15 -20.09
CA ASN A 221 1.97 -15.89 -18.76
C ASN A 221 1.47 -16.93 -17.73
N PRO A 222 1.90 -18.20 -17.79
CA PRO A 222 1.36 -19.25 -16.93
C PRO A 222 1.71 -19.04 -15.45
N ASP A 223 2.90 -18.53 -15.14
CA ASP A 223 3.34 -18.26 -13.75
C ASP A 223 2.46 -17.18 -13.12
N GLY A 224 2.31 -16.04 -13.79
CA GLY A 224 1.45 -14.95 -13.33
C GLY A 224 0.00 -15.37 -13.24
N TYR A 225 -0.54 -16.03 -14.28
CA TYR A 225 -1.94 -16.48 -14.28
C TYR A 225 -2.21 -17.41 -13.11
N ARG A 226 -1.32 -18.36 -12.80
CA ARG A 226 -1.46 -19.20 -11.60
C ARG A 226 -1.45 -18.38 -10.32
N TYR A 227 -0.53 -17.42 -10.19
CA TYR A 227 -0.41 -16.57 -9.00
C TYR A 227 -1.69 -15.78 -8.70
N THR A 228 -2.48 -15.43 -9.72
CA THR A 228 -3.77 -14.76 -9.50
C THR A 228 -4.83 -15.60 -8.77
N PHE A 229 -4.66 -16.92 -8.70
CA PHE A 229 -5.53 -17.80 -7.91
C PHE A 229 -4.93 -18.16 -6.54
N GLU A 230 -3.61 -18.01 -6.38
CA GLU A 230 -2.86 -18.59 -5.27
C GLU A 230 -2.20 -17.53 -4.36
N GLY A 231 -2.12 -16.27 -4.80
CA GLY A 231 -1.50 -15.16 -4.05
C GLY A 231 -2.29 -13.86 -4.18
N ASP A 232 -2.27 -13.23 -5.36
CA ASP A 232 -2.90 -11.92 -5.61
C ASP A 232 -3.76 -11.91 -6.88
N ARG A 233 -5.08 -11.83 -6.71
CA ARG A 233 -6.06 -11.80 -7.80
C ARG A 233 -5.80 -10.69 -8.83
N LEU A 234 -5.26 -9.54 -8.42
CA LEU A 234 -5.02 -8.40 -9.31
C LEU A 234 -3.60 -8.37 -9.89
N TRP A 235 -2.83 -9.45 -9.71
CA TRP A 235 -1.47 -9.56 -10.21
C TRP A 235 -1.37 -9.50 -11.74
N ARG A 236 -0.51 -8.62 -12.26
CA ARG A 236 -0.38 -8.35 -13.71
C ARG A 236 0.76 -9.12 -14.38
N LYS A 237 1.91 -9.20 -13.71
CA LYS A 237 3.21 -9.58 -14.30
C LYS A 237 3.42 -11.10 -14.31
N ASN A 238 4.56 -11.59 -14.81
CA ASN A 238 5.03 -12.93 -14.39
C ASN A 238 5.50 -12.88 -12.91
N THR A 239 6.13 -13.93 -12.37
CA THR A 239 6.46 -13.98 -10.93
C THR A 239 7.95 -14.10 -10.61
N LYS A 240 8.82 -14.03 -11.62
CA LYS A 240 10.27 -14.10 -11.46
C LYS A 240 10.77 -13.00 -10.49
N PRO A 241 11.53 -13.32 -9.43
CA PRO A 241 12.03 -12.32 -8.49
C PRO A 241 13.04 -11.33 -9.08
N TYR A 242 12.98 -10.08 -8.61
CA TYR A 242 13.86 -8.96 -8.94
C TYR A 242 14.13 -8.11 -7.68
N GLY A 243 15.09 -8.52 -6.85
CA GLY A 243 15.39 -7.86 -5.58
C GLY A 243 14.21 -7.98 -4.60
N ILE A 244 13.79 -6.86 -4.01
CA ILE A 244 12.60 -6.78 -3.13
C ILE A 244 11.26 -6.90 -3.87
N CYS A 245 11.28 -6.88 -5.21
CA CYS A 245 10.10 -6.89 -6.05
C CYS A 245 10.10 -8.12 -6.96
N ARG A 246 9.02 -8.35 -7.68
CA ARG A 246 8.90 -9.53 -8.54
C ARG A 246 8.09 -9.23 -9.80
N GLY A 247 8.34 -10.04 -10.81
CA GLY A 247 7.61 -10.06 -12.05
C GLY A 247 8.03 -8.99 -13.06
N VAL A 248 7.87 -9.33 -14.33
CA VAL A 248 7.99 -8.46 -15.50
C VAL A 248 6.64 -8.38 -16.20
N ASP A 249 6.27 -7.19 -16.66
CA ASP A 249 5.17 -7.04 -17.60
C ASP A 249 5.62 -7.60 -18.96
N LEU A 250 5.17 -8.80 -19.29
CA LEU A 250 5.59 -9.48 -20.51
C LEU A 250 5.23 -8.67 -21.77
N ASN A 251 4.17 -7.85 -21.72
CA ASN A 251 3.79 -6.96 -22.82
C ASN A 251 4.56 -5.62 -22.82
N ARG A 252 5.69 -5.57 -22.11
CA ARG A 252 6.73 -4.52 -22.18
C ARG A 252 8.10 -5.10 -22.48
N ASN A 253 8.20 -6.42 -22.62
CA ASN A 253 9.47 -7.15 -22.70
C ASN A 253 9.92 -7.43 -24.16
N PHE A 254 9.17 -6.99 -25.17
CA PHE A 254 9.55 -7.18 -26.58
C PHE A 254 10.52 -6.09 -27.06
N ALA A 255 11.30 -6.41 -28.10
CA ALA A 255 12.37 -5.54 -28.61
C ALA A 255 11.89 -4.26 -29.35
N SER A 256 10.59 -4.13 -29.65
CA SER A 256 10.04 -2.96 -30.33
C SER A 256 9.97 -1.76 -29.40
N ASP A 257 10.95 -0.86 -29.53
CA ASP A 257 11.10 0.31 -28.66
C ASP A 257 11.20 -0.07 -27.18
N TRP A 258 11.90 -1.17 -26.86
CA TRP A 258 11.97 -1.70 -25.50
C TRP A 258 12.32 -0.63 -24.45
N ASN A 259 11.54 -0.60 -23.36
CA ASN A 259 11.70 0.33 -22.24
C ASN A 259 11.59 1.83 -22.63
N GLY A 260 10.86 2.15 -23.70
CA GLY A 260 10.43 3.50 -24.07
C GLY A 260 9.17 3.98 -23.32
N PRO A 261 8.43 4.97 -23.86
CA PRO A 261 7.22 5.51 -23.24
C PRO A 261 6.18 4.45 -22.82
N GLY A 262 5.70 4.55 -21.58
CA GLY A 262 4.68 3.64 -21.03
C GLY A 262 5.22 2.28 -20.57
N ALA A 263 6.55 2.19 -20.41
CA ALA A 263 7.26 1.10 -19.78
C ALA A 263 8.16 1.64 -18.65
N SER A 264 8.54 0.80 -17.70
CA SER A 264 9.41 1.18 -16.59
C SER A 264 10.63 0.27 -16.45
N SER A 265 11.74 0.85 -16.01
CA SER A 265 12.94 0.10 -15.58
C SER A 265 12.96 -0.22 -14.08
N ASP A 266 11.97 0.26 -13.31
CA ASP A 266 11.85 -0.05 -11.88
C ASP A 266 11.12 -1.40 -11.69
N PRO A 267 11.77 -2.43 -11.09
CA PRO A 267 11.15 -3.74 -10.87
C PRO A 267 9.88 -3.75 -10.02
N CYS A 268 9.67 -2.72 -9.20
CA CYS A 268 8.50 -2.60 -8.33
C CYS A 268 7.27 -2.03 -9.03
N ARG A 269 7.46 -1.46 -10.23
CA ARG A 269 6.37 -0.95 -11.04
C ARG A 269 5.60 -2.07 -11.74
N TYR A 270 4.32 -1.82 -12.01
CA TYR A 270 3.44 -2.78 -12.68
C TYR A 270 3.76 -2.92 -14.17
N ASP A 271 4.39 -1.90 -14.77
CA ASP A 271 4.79 -1.78 -16.17
C ASP A 271 6.30 -2.04 -16.37
N PHE A 272 6.94 -2.76 -15.43
CA PHE A 272 8.36 -3.11 -15.49
C PHE A 272 8.68 -3.94 -16.75
N ALA A 273 9.59 -3.45 -17.59
CA ALA A 273 9.93 -4.00 -18.89
C ALA A 273 10.91 -5.19 -18.86
N GLY A 274 11.46 -5.51 -17.69
CA GLY A 274 12.48 -6.54 -17.51
C GLY A 274 13.91 -5.98 -17.48
N GLY A 275 14.89 -6.87 -17.34
CA GLY A 275 16.31 -6.47 -17.24
C GLY A 275 16.96 -6.15 -18.59
N SER A 276 16.35 -6.60 -19.68
CA SER A 276 16.73 -6.34 -21.07
C SER A 276 15.55 -6.67 -21.99
N GLU A 277 15.62 -6.31 -23.26
CA GLU A 277 14.70 -6.85 -24.27
C GLU A 277 14.72 -8.39 -24.25
N ALA A 278 13.53 -8.99 -24.38
CA ALA A 278 13.27 -10.42 -24.29
C ALA A 278 14.00 -11.11 -23.11
N SER A 279 14.08 -10.45 -21.94
CA SER A 279 14.73 -11.03 -20.75
C SER A 279 13.99 -12.24 -20.16
N GLU A 280 12.68 -12.35 -20.45
CA GLU A 280 11.82 -13.38 -19.86
C GLU A 280 11.72 -14.62 -20.74
N ARG A 281 11.65 -15.80 -20.10
CA ARG A 281 11.62 -17.09 -20.81
C ARG A 281 10.40 -17.18 -21.71
N GLU A 282 9.26 -16.72 -21.22
CA GLU A 282 7.97 -16.66 -21.90
C GLU A 282 8.11 -15.89 -23.22
N THR A 283 8.65 -14.67 -23.17
CA THR A 283 8.93 -13.82 -24.34
C THR A 283 9.90 -14.50 -25.30
N GLN A 284 11.01 -15.07 -24.80
CA GLN A 284 12.00 -15.76 -25.63
C GLN A 284 11.42 -16.96 -26.37
N MET A 285 10.62 -17.77 -25.67
CA MET A 285 9.97 -18.95 -26.23
C MET A 285 8.96 -18.56 -27.30
N LEU A 286 8.11 -17.56 -27.02
CA LEU A 286 7.07 -17.10 -27.94
C LEU A 286 7.67 -16.47 -29.21
N THR A 287 8.62 -15.55 -29.05
CA THR A 287 9.29 -14.87 -30.18
C THR A 287 10.04 -15.86 -31.06
N ARG A 288 10.81 -16.79 -30.47
CA ARG A 288 11.49 -17.85 -31.22
C ARG A 288 10.49 -18.71 -31.99
N TYR A 289 9.39 -19.10 -31.36
CA TYR A 289 8.38 -19.93 -32.00
C TYR A 289 7.73 -19.23 -33.20
N LEU A 290 7.36 -17.96 -33.05
CA LEU A 290 6.80 -17.14 -34.14
C LEU A 290 7.75 -17.05 -35.34
N VAL A 291 9.05 -16.85 -35.09
CA VAL A 291 10.08 -16.74 -36.14
C VAL A 291 10.32 -18.07 -36.85
N GLU A 292 10.45 -19.15 -36.08
CA GLU A 292 10.95 -20.43 -36.60
C GLU A 292 9.85 -21.39 -37.08
N ASN A 293 8.62 -21.27 -36.54
CA ASN A 293 7.60 -22.33 -36.64
C ASN A 293 6.23 -21.87 -37.17
N VAL A 294 6.04 -20.58 -37.44
CA VAL A 294 4.76 -20.05 -37.94
C VAL A 294 4.92 -19.49 -39.37
N PRO A 295 5.09 -20.37 -40.38
CA PRO A 295 5.23 -19.93 -41.76
C PRO A 295 3.95 -19.25 -42.24
N LYS A 296 4.10 -18.26 -43.14
CA LYS A 296 2.97 -17.51 -43.72
C LYS A 296 2.09 -16.83 -42.65
N LEU A 297 2.68 -16.38 -41.54
CA LEU A 297 2.00 -15.52 -40.57
C LEU A 297 1.56 -14.23 -41.26
N LYS A 298 0.25 -14.01 -41.33
CA LYS A 298 -0.35 -12.82 -41.96
C LYS A 298 -1.26 -12.04 -41.03
N SER A 299 -1.77 -12.67 -39.97
CA SER A 299 -2.54 -12.01 -38.92
C SER A 299 -2.04 -12.35 -37.52
N TYR A 300 -1.99 -11.34 -36.66
CA TYR A 300 -1.68 -11.48 -35.24
C TYR A 300 -2.69 -10.72 -34.38
N PHE A 301 -3.24 -11.39 -33.37
CA PHE A 301 -4.20 -10.81 -32.43
C PHE A 301 -3.70 -11.02 -31.00
N SER A 302 -3.43 -9.93 -30.28
CA SER A 302 -3.17 -9.96 -28.85
C SER A 302 -4.43 -9.58 -28.08
N ILE A 303 -4.88 -10.45 -27.19
CA ILE A 303 -6.17 -10.32 -26.49
C ILE A 303 -5.94 -9.92 -25.04
N HIS A 304 -6.45 -8.75 -24.66
CA HIS A 304 -6.37 -8.13 -23.34
C HIS A 304 -7.75 -7.74 -22.80
N SER A 305 -7.79 -7.25 -21.57
CA SER A 305 -8.94 -6.55 -20.99
C SER A 305 -8.47 -5.53 -19.97
N PHE A 306 -9.14 -4.42 -19.74
CA PHE A 306 -10.44 -3.98 -20.20
C PHE A 306 -10.29 -2.59 -20.84
N SER A 307 -11.22 -2.20 -21.71
CA SER A 307 -11.48 -0.79 -22.12
C SER A 307 -12.41 -0.70 -23.34
N GLN A 308 -12.82 -1.83 -23.93
CA GLN A 308 -13.58 -1.88 -25.17
C GLN A 308 -12.84 -1.23 -26.35
N LEU A 309 -11.61 -1.66 -26.63
CA LEU A 309 -10.76 -1.11 -27.69
C LEU A 309 -10.34 -2.19 -28.70
N VAL A 310 -10.19 -1.80 -29.97
CA VAL A 310 -9.61 -2.62 -31.05
C VAL A 310 -8.53 -1.81 -31.73
N MET A 311 -7.29 -2.00 -31.31
CA MET A 311 -6.17 -1.11 -31.61
C MET A 311 -5.16 -1.77 -32.53
N PHE A 312 -4.43 -0.95 -33.29
CA PHE A 312 -3.33 -1.41 -34.15
C PHE A 312 -2.08 -0.53 -33.97
N PRO A 313 -0.90 -0.97 -34.44
CA PRO A 313 0.36 -0.23 -34.28
C PRO A 313 0.34 1.22 -34.82
N TYR A 314 1.16 2.13 -34.29
CA TYR A 314 2.14 1.93 -33.20
C TYR A 314 1.60 2.34 -31.83
N GLY A 315 2.11 1.70 -30.78
CA GLY A 315 1.87 2.02 -29.37
C GLY A 315 2.88 3.02 -28.78
N TYR A 316 4.07 3.15 -29.35
CA TYR A 316 5.14 4.01 -28.79
C TYR A 316 5.39 5.33 -29.53
N LYS A 317 4.82 5.52 -30.73
CA LYS A 317 5.06 6.72 -31.56
C LYS A 317 3.86 7.10 -32.41
N THR A 318 3.79 8.38 -32.77
CA THR A 318 2.69 8.97 -33.55
C THR A 318 2.79 8.76 -35.07
N ASP A 319 3.87 8.12 -35.55
CA ASP A 319 4.00 7.79 -36.97
C ASP A 319 2.88 6.83 -37.39
N ARG A 320 2.28 7.09 -38.55
CA ARG A 320 1.33 6.14 -39.14
C ARG A 320 2.07 4.95 -39.75
N VAL A 321 1.51 3.76 -39.57
CA VAL A 321 1.99 2.55 -40.24
C VAL A 321 1.76 2.61 -41.76
N PRO A 322 2.59 1.92 -42.57
CA PRO A 322 2.47 1.95 -44.04
C PRO A 322 1.08 1.62 -44.60
N ASN A 323 0.33 0.70 -43.98
CA ASN A 323 -1.02 0.29 -44.39
C ASN A 323 -2.12 0.82 -43.45
N TYR A 324 -1.94 2.02 -42.89
CA TYR A 324 -2.83 2.62 -41.88
C TYR A 324 -4.31 2.60 -42.28
N ASP A 325 -4.64 3.04 -43.51
CA ASP A 325 -6.03 3.14 -43.96
C ASP A 325 -6.71 1.76 -44.05
N ASP A 326 -5.96 0.71 -44.40
CA ASP A 326 -6.45 -0.66 -44.43
C ASP A 326 -6.73 -1.16 -43.01
N LEU A 327 -5.85 -0.85 -42.05
CA LEU A 327 -6.08 -1.22 -40.65
C LEU A 327 -7.28 -0.46 -40.05
N VAL A 328 -7.43 0.84 -40.35
CA VAL A 328 -8.66 1.56 -39.96
C VAL A 328 -9.91 0.88 -40.53
N ALA A 329 -9.89 0.46 -41.80
CA ALA A 329 -11.03 -0.22 -42.42
C ALA A 329 -11.34 -1.59 -41.78
N ILE A 330 -10.30 -2.39 -41.53
CA ILE A 330 -10.41 -3.71 -40.90
C ILE A 330 -10.92 -3.58 -39.46
N GLY A 331 -10.28 -2.74 -38.63
CA GLY A 331 -10.68 -2.51 -37.24
C GLY A 331 -12.11 -1.99 -37.11
N ARG A 332 -12.52 -1.08 -38.01
CA ARG A 332 -13.91 -0.61 -38.10
C ARG A 332 -14.90 -1.75 -38.32
N LYS A 333 -14.57 -2.72 -39.18
CA LYS A 333 -15.41 -3.90 -39.39
C LYS A 333 -15.52 -4.78 -38.16
N GLY A 334 -14.43 -4.87 -37.38
CA GLY A 334 -14.42 -5.53 -36.07
C GLY A 334 -15.42 -4.89 -35.11
N VAL A 335 -15.31 -3.58 -34.85
CA VAL A 335 -16.20 -2.89 -33.90
C VAL A 335 -17.66 -2.84 -34.37
N GLU A 336 -17.90 -2.70 -35.68
CA GLU A 336 -19.25 -2.82 -36.26
C GLU A 336 -19.85 -4.23 -36.07
N ALA A 337 -19.02 -5.28 -35.99
CA ALA A 337 -19.49 -6.63 -35.72
C ALA A 337 -19.78 -6.86 -34.22
N ILE A 338 -18.94 -6.31 -33.35
CA ILE A 338 -19.16 -6.32 -31.89
C ILE A 338 -20.48 -5.64 -31.55
N GLU A 339 -20.70 -4.41 -32.04
CA GLU A 339 -21.93 -3.65 -31.77
C GLU A 339 -23.17 -4.38 -32.29
N ARG A 340 -23.09 -5.05 -33.45
CA ARG A 340 -24.20 -5.85 -33.97
C ARG A 340 -24.50 -7.12 -33.17
N THR A 341 -23.50 -7.66 -32.46
CA THR A 341 -23.64 -8.94 -31.76
C THR A 341 -24.37 -8.73 -30.43
N HIS A 342 -23.89 -7.80 -29.61
CA HIS A 342 -24.41 -7.56 -28.25
C HIS A 342 -24.56 -6.08 -27.88
N GLY A 343 -24.41 -5.15 -28.84
CA GLY A 343 -24.61 -3.71 -28.62
C GLY A 343 -23.45 -2.98 -27.96
N MET A 344 -22.33 -3.66 -27.67
CA MET A 344 -21.17 -3.04 -27.03
C MET A 344 -20.44 -2.10 -27.98
N LYS A 345 -20.06 -0.93 -27.47
CA LYS A 345 -19.41 0.13 -28.26
C LYS A 345 -17.92 0.12 -28.03
N TYR A 346 -17.20 -0.38 -29.03
CA TYR A 346 -15.74 -0.40 -29.02
C TYR A 346 -15.18 0.75 -29.85
N VAL A 347 -14.03 1.28 -29.41
CA VAL A 347 -13.26 2.26 -30.18
C VAL A 347 -12.15 1.55 -30.94
N SER A 348 -11.96 1.89 -32.21
CA SER A 348 -10.85 1.38 -33.01
C SER A 348 -9.98 2.51 -33.54
N GLY A 349 -8.66 2.34 -33.49
CA GLY A 349 -7.68 3.34 -33.89
C GLY A 349 -6.25 2.87 -33.65
N ALA A 350 -5.28 3.72 -33.97
CA ALA A 350 -3.89 3.46 -33.63
C ALA A 350 -3.71 3.49 -32.11
N MET A 351 -2.86 2.62 -31.58
CA MET A 351 -2.73 2.41 -30.14
C MET A 351 -2.28 3.71 -29.42
N ILE A 352 -1.28 4.42 -29.94
CA ILE A 352 -0.82 5.72 -29.40
C ILE A 352 -1.92 6.80 -29.34
N GLU A 353 -2.94 6.72 -30.20
CA GLU A 353 -4.05 7.67 -30.29
C GLU A 353 -5.22 7.25 -29.38
N THR A 354 -5.31 5.96 -29.05
CA THR A 354 -6.50 5.35 -28.43
C THR A 354 -6.29 5.03 -26.95
N ILE A 355 -5.07 4.66 -26.54
CA ILE A 355 -4.73 4.32 -25.16
C ILE A 355 -3.44 5.05 -24.71
N TYR A 356 -2.94 4.75 -23.52
CA TYR A 356 -1.64 5.23 -23.05
C TYR A 356 -0.50 4.61 -23.87
N PRO A 357 0.66 5.28 -24.01
CA PRO A 357 1.81 4.71 -24.72
C PRO A 357 2.20 3.33 -24.20
N SER A 358 2.71 2.47 -25.08
CA SER A 358 3.05 1.10 -24.74
C SER A 358 4.27 0.63 -25.51
N SER A 359 5.45 1.04 -25.07
CA SER A 359 6.70 0.53 -25.60
C SER A 359 6.94 -0.94 -25.23
N GLY A 360 7.58 -1.71 -26.13
CA GLY A 360 7.92 -3.11 -25.90
C GLY A 360 6.74 -4.09 -25.94
N ASP A 361 5.65 -3.74 -26.62
CA ASP A 361 4.48 -4.62 -26.77
C ASP A 361 4.62 -5.65 -27.91
N SER A 362 3.84 -6.72 -27.84
CA SER A 362 3.92 -7.85 -28.77
C SER A 362 3.44 -7.50 -30.19
N VAL A 363 2.46 -6.62 -30.33
CA VAL A 363 1.79 -6.28 -31.60
C VAL A 363 2.68 -5.36 -32.45
N ASP A 364 3.31 -4.36 -31.83
CA ASP A 364 4.31 -3.52 -32.47
C ASP A 364 5.53 -4.33 -32.91
N TRP A 365 5.94 -5.33 -32.12
CA TRP A 365 7.05 -6.22 -32.45
C TRP A 365 6.74 -7.09 -33.67
N VAL A 366 5.61 -7.80 -33.71
CA VAL A 366 5.28 -8.64 -34.87
C VAL A 366 5.05 -7.81 -36.14
N TYR A 367 4.50 -6.60 -36.02
CA TYR A 367 4.31 -5.72 -37.16
C TYR A 367 5.66 -5.21 -37.68
N SER A 368 6.51 -4.69 -36.80
CA SER A 368 7.76 -4.03 -37.19
C SER A 368 8.88 -5.00 -37.56
N VAL A 369 9.01 -6.10 -36.82
CA VAL A 369 10.14 -7.03 -36.92
C VAL A 369 9.82 -8.20 -37.85
N LEU A 370 8.61 -8.76 -37.75
CA LEU A 370 8.21 -9.90 -38.59
C LEU A 370 7.47 -9.47 -39.87
N GLY A 371 7.07 -8.21 -39.99
CA GLY A 371 6.34 -7.69 -41.15
C GLY A 371 4.94 -8.28 -41.28
N VAL A 372 4.29 -8.63 -40.17
CA VAL A 372 2.92 -9.13 -40.17
C VAL A 372 1.96 -7.98 -40.50
N PRO A 373 1.24 -8.03 -41.64
CA PRO A 373 0.54 -6.86 -42.15
C PRO A 373 -0.78 -6.54 -41.43
N VAL A 374 -1.39 -7.52 -40.76
CA VAL A 374 -2.66 -7.37 -40.03
C VAL A 374 -2.40 -7.73 -38.56
N ALA A 375 -2.12 -6.72 -37.73
CA ALA A 375 -1.77 -6.91 -36.32
C ALA A 375 -2.66 -6.04 -35.44
N TYR A 376 -3.30 -6.62 -34.42
CA TYR A 376 -4.23 -5.92 -33.54
C TYR A 376 -4.11 -6.34 -32.07
N THR A 377 -4.37 -5.37 -31.20
CA THR A 377 -4.61 -5.54 -29.77
C THR A 377 -6.10 -5.35 -29.48
N PHE A 378 -6.71 -6.28 -28.76
CA PHE A 378 -8.07 -6.13 -28.24
C PHE A 378 -8.02 -5.80 -26.75
N GLU A 379 -8.74 -4.78 -26.31
CA GLU A 379 -9.13 -4.59 -24.91
C GLU A 379 -10.61 -4.96 -24.81
N LEU A 380 -10.92 -6.11 -24.20
CA LEU A 380 -12.27 -6.66 -24.11
C LEU A 380 -13.20 -5.85 -23.18
N ARG A 381 -14.35 -6.44 -22.81
CA ARG A 381 -15.45 -5.78 -22.08
C ARG A 381 -14.99 -5.07 -20.81
N GLY A 382 -15.83 -4.13 -20.38
CA GLY A 382 -15.51 -3.17 -19.33
C GLY A 382 -15.12 -1.84 -19.98
N PRO A 383 -16.03 -0.85 -20.10
CA PRO A 383 -15.63 0.47 -20.54
C PRO A 383 -14.65 1.12 -19.55
N PRO A 384 -13.95 2.21 -19.92
CA PRO A 384 -12.93 2.84 -19.06
C PRO A 384 -13.44 3.34 -17.68
N ASP A 385 -14.75 3.47 -17.50
CA ASP A 385 -15.45 3.83 -16.26
C ASP A 385 -16.12 2.63 -15.56
N SER A 386 -15.88 1.40 -16.05
CA SER A 386 -16.37 0.17 -15.43
C SER A 386 -15.84 0.00 -14.01
N THR A 387 -16.74 -0.31 -13.09
CA THR A 387 -16.38 -0.69 -11.71
C THR A 387 -15.79 -2.10 -11.64
N ASN A 388 -16.11 -2.97 -12.60
CA ASN A 388 -15.63 -4.36 -12.61
C ASN A 388 -14.15 -4.47 -13.00
N MET A 389 -13.64 -3.51 -13.81
CA MET A 389 -12.24 -3.51 -14.28
C MET A 389 -11.81 -4.90 -14.82
N PHE A 390 -10.84 -5.54 -14.17
CA PHE A 390 -10.30 -6.88 -14.51
C PHE A 390 -11.05 -8.05 -13.83
N VAL A 391 -12.08 -7.76 -13.04
CA VAL A 391 -12.89 -8.71 -12.24
C VAL A 391 -14.29 -8.79 -12.84
N LEU A 392 -14.35 -9.23 -14.10
CA LEU A 392 -15.59 -9.39 -14.86
C LEU A 392 -16.29 -10.69 -14.43
N PRO A 393 -17.60 -10.66 -14.12
CA PRO A 393 -18.30 -11.86 -13.68
C PRO A 393 -18.40 -12.88 -14.83
N ALA A 394 -18.44 -14.18 -14.51
CA ALA A 394 -18.32 -15.24 -15.53
C ALA A 394 -19.48 -15.28 -16.54
N GLU A 395 -20.65 -14.73 -16.24
CA GLU A 395 -21.73 -14.56 -17.22
C GLU A 395 -21.33 -13.67 -18.42
N GLU A 396 -20.28 -12.85 -18.28
CA GLU A 396 -19.73 -12.03 -19.35
C GLU A 396 -18.81 -12.81 -20.30
N ILE A 397 -18.38 -14.04 -19.94
CA ILE A 397 -17.45 -14.83 -20.77
C ILE A 397 -18.03 -15.11 -22.15
N ILE A 398 -19.22 -15.73 -22.21
CA ILE A 398 -19.83 -16.13 -23.49
C ILE A 398 -20.13 -14.91 -24.36
N PRO A 399 -20.82 -13.85 -23.86
CA PRO A 399 -21.08 -12.67 -24.67
C PRO A 399 -19.80 -11.97 -25.18
N THR A 400 -18.76 -11.86 -24.34
CA THR A 400 -17.47 -11.29 -24.75
C THR A 400 -16.80 -12.13 -25.83
N ALA A 401 -16.84 -13.45 -25.68
CA ALA A 401 -16.20 -14.36 -26.63
C ALA A 401 -16.94 -14.42 -27.98
N GLU A 402 -18.28 -14.32 -27.97
CA GLU A 402 -19.09 -14.18 -29.18
C GLU A 402 -18.80 -12.88 -29.94
N GLU A 403 -18.62 -11.77 -29.22
CA GLU A 403 -18.18 -10.48 -29.80
C GLU A 403 -16.79 -10.60 -30.43
N LEU A 404 -15.84 -11.20 -29.71
CA LEU A 404 -14.48 -11.42 -30.22
C LEU A 404 -14.52 -12.27 -31.49
N LEU A 405 -15.28 -13.37 -31.49
CA LEU A 405 -15.42 -14.24 -32.67
C LEU A 405 -16.04 -13.48 -33.85
N ALA A 406 -17.09 -12.70 -33.61
CA ALA A 406 -17.73 -11.88 -34.64
C ALA A 406 -16.77 -10.82 -35.21
N ALA A 407 -15.95 -10.20 -34.36
CA ALA A 407 -14.92 -9.26 -34.77
C ALA A 407 -13.87 -9.94 -35.66
N LEU A 408 -13.33 -11.10 -35.24
CA LEU A 408 -12.35 -11.87 -36.01
C LEU A 408 -12.89 -12.27 -37.39
N VAL A 409 -14.14 -12.73 -37.47
CA VAL A 409 -14.82 -13.02 -38.75
C VAL A 409 -14.87 -11.79 -39.66
N ALA A 410 -15.31 -10.65 -39.13
CA ALA A 410 -15.45 -9.44 -39.92
C ALA A 410 -14.09 -8.86 -40.36
N MET A 411 -13.11 -8.88 -39.46
CA MET A 411 -11.76 -8.34 -39.71
C MET A 411 -10.99 -9.19 -40.72
N LEU A 412 -10.98 -10.52 -40.55
CA LEU A 412 -10.32 -11.42 -41.50
C LEU A 412 -11.03 -11.42 -42.86
N GLY A 413 -12.36 -11.29 -42.89
CA GLY A 413 -13.12 -11.12 -44.12
C GLY A 413 -12.75 -9.84 -44.87
N GLU A 414 -12.63 -8.72 -44.16
CA GLU A 414 -12.21 -7.45 -44.76
C GLU A 414 -10.74 -7.47 -45.21
N ALA A 415 -9.85 -8.06 -44.43
CA ALA A 415 -8.45 -8.26 -44.83
C ALA A 415 -8.33 -9.16 -46.08
N THR A 416 -9.18 -10.18 -46.20
CA THR A 416 -9.29 -11.00 -47.44
C THR A 416 -9.70 -10.12 -48.62
N ARG A 417 -10.72 -9.26 -48.45
CA ARG A 417 -11.22 -8.35 -49.49
C ARG A 417 -10.15 -7.34 -49.94
N LEU A 418 -9.29 -6.90 -49.02
CA LEU A 418 -8.17 -5.99 -49.29
C LEU A 418 -6.94 -6.70 -49.89
N GLY A 419 -6.97 -8.04 -50.01
CA GLY A 419 -5.95 -8.80 -50.73
C GLY A 419 -4.79 -9.30 -49.87
N TYR A 420 -4.94 -9.34 -48.53
CA TYR A 420 -3.90 -9.86 -47.64
C TYR A 420 -3.76 -11.39 -47.65
N TYR A 421 -4.76 -12.12 -48.19
CA TYR A 421 -4.77 -13.58 -48.28
C TYR A 421 -5.11 -14.07 -49.70
N GLU A 422 -4.55 -15.21 -50.09
CA GLU A 422 -4.88 -15.88 -51.35
C GLU A 422 -6.25 -16.57 -51.26
N VAL A 423 -7.15 -16.29 -52.20
CA VAL A 423 -8.52 -16.82 -52.20
C VAL A 423 -8.65 -17.98 -53.19
N ALA A 424 -9.06 -19.17 -52.74
CA ALA A 424 -9.60 -20.19 -53.63
C ALA A 424 -10.96 -19.70 -54.17
N SER A 425 -11.06 -19.51 -55.48
CA SER A 425 -12.20 -18.87 -56.14
C SER A 425 -13.57 -19.48 -55.77
N LYS A 426 -14.43 -18.70 -55.11
CA LYS A 426 -15.85 -18.39 -55.46
C LYS A 426 -16.64 -18.03 -54.20
N MET A 427 -16.90 -16.74 -54.02
CA MET A 427 -18.11 -16.28 -53.35
C MET A 427 -18.75 -15.20 -54.20
N SER A 428 -19.83 -15.55 -54.90
CA SER A 428 -20.69 -14.60 -55.59
C SER A 428 -21.51 -13.84 -54.57
N GLY A 429 -21.39 -12.51 -54.58
CA GLY A 429 -22.16 -11.63 -53.73
C GLY A 429 -23.66 -11.66 -54.04
N LYS A 430 -24.45 -11.38 -53.00
CA LYS A 430 -25.67 -10.58 -53.13
C LYS A 430 -25.68 -9.58 -51.99
N ALA A 431 -25.55 -8.30 -52.37
CA ALA A 431 -25.88 -7.19 -51.50
C ALA A 431 -27.39 -7.15 -51.31
N VAL A 432 -27.83 -7.00 -50.06
CA VAL A 432 -29.19 -6.57 -49.74
C VAL A 432 -29.06 -5.24 -49.01
N SER A 433 -29.60 -4.20 -49.63
CA SER A 433 -29.89 -2.90 -49.03
C SER A 433 -31.33 -2.93 -48.53
N ILE A 434 -31.58 -2.37 -47.34
CA ILE A 434 -32.74 -1.50 -47.03
C ILE A 434 -32.40 -0.67 -45.78
N LEU A 435 -32.80 0.59 -45.86
CA LEU A 435 -32.61 1.70 -44.93
C LEU A 435 -33.83 1.85 -44.00
N SER A 436 -33.58 2.33 -42.77
CA SER A 436 -34.33 3.34 -41.99
C SER A 436 -34.96 2.99 -40.62
N VAL A 437 -34.30 3.50 -39.56
CA VAL A 437 -34.76 4.41 -38.45
C VAL A 437 -35.97 4.02 -37.58
N VAL A 438 -35.84 3.99 -36.23
CA VAL A 438 -36.33 5.02 -35.26
C VAL A 438 -35.72 4.82 -33.85
N LEU A 439 -35.37 5.96 -33.24
CA LEU A 439 -34.88 6.26 -31.90
C LEU A 439 -35.95 6.08 -30.79
N ALA A 440 -35.58 5.60 -29.60
CA ALA A 440 -36.27 5.98 -28.35
C ALA A 440 -35.31 5.86 -27.15
N LEU A 441 -34.83 7.02 -26.69
CA LEU A 441 -34.25 7.21 -25.35
C LEU A 441 -35.35 7.06 -24.30
N ILE A 442 -35.11 6.26 -23.26
CA ILE A 442 -35.54 6.57 -21.90
C ILE A 442 -34.43 6.09 -20.96
N VAL A 443 -33.60 7.02 -20.47
CA VAL A 443 -32.77 6.81 -19.28
C VAL A 443 -33.58 7.33 -18.11
N ILE A 444 -34.03 6.43 -17.24
CA ILE A 444 -34.57 6.79 -15.93
C ILE A 444 -33.36 6.89 -14.98
N ILE A 445 -32.90 8.11 -14.70
CA ILE A 445 -32.04 8.36 -13.54
C ILE A 445 -32.97 8.59 -12.37
N LEU A 446 -33.03 7.62 -11.46
CA LEU A 446 -33.56 7.85 -10.11
C LEU A 446 -32.43 8.47 -9.28
N PRO A 447 -32.61 9.65 -8.67
CA PRO A 447 -31.70 10.09 -7.63
C PRO A 447 -31.97 9.23 -6.40
N ILE A 448 -31.04 8.34 -6.07
CA ILE A 448 -30.95 7.80 -4.71
C ILE A 448 -30.17 8.85 -3.92
N GLU A 449 -30.86 9.90 -3.48
CA GLU A 449 -30.36 10.75 -2.40
C GLU A 449 -30.55 9.97 -1.09
N GLY A 450 -29.51 9.23 -0.75
CA GLY A 450 -29.17 8.97 0.63
C GLY A 450 -27.79 9.56 0.85
N ASP A 451 -27.69 10.63 1.64
CA ASP A 451 -26.41 11.07 2.20
C ASP A 451 -25.89 9.94 3.10
N VAL A 452 -25.25 8.94 2.49
CA VAL A 452 -24.35 8.06 3.21
C VAL A 452 -23.13 8.92 3.49
N ALA A 453 -22.95 9.30 4.76
CA ALA A 453 -21.74 9.98 5.18
C ALA A 453 -20.53 9.20 4.67
N VAL A 454 -19.80 9.78 3.72
CA VAL A 454 -18.63 9.15 3.14
C VAL A 454 -17.58 9.05 4.25
N GLU A 455 -17.28 7.83 4.71
CA GLU A 455 -16.24 7.60 5.69
C GLU A 455 -14.90 8.05 5.08
N THR A 456 -14.29 9.12 5.60
CA THR A 456 -13.02 9.66 5.09
C THR A 456 -11.82 9.23 5.92
N ALA A 457 -12.03 8.43 6.97
CA ALA A 457 -10.97 7.95 7.83
C ALA A 457 -10.15 6.84 7.15
N ALA A 458 -8.86 6.80 7.47
CA ALA A 458 -7.96 5.71 7.11
C ALA A 458 -8.40 4.41 7.81
N ARG A 459 -8.30 3.29 7.09
CA ARG A 459 -8.56 1.95 7.64
C ARG A 459 -7.40 0.99 7.41
N TYR A 460 -7.31 -0.01 8.27
CA TYR A 460 -6.23 -1.00 8.35
C TYR A 460 -6.77 -2.44 8.37
N ASP A 461 -7.90 -2.70 7.68
CA ASP A 461 -8.55 -4.01 7.67
C ASP A 461 -7.61 -5.08 7.11
N ASN A 462 -7.38 -6.13 7.90
CA ASN A 462 -6.47 -7.24 7.56
C ASN A 462 -5.01 -6.81 7.33
N TYR A 463 -4.62 -5.61 7.79
CA TYR A 463 -3.22 -5.22 7.86
C TYR A 463 -2.57 -6.06 8.95
N ARG A 464 -1.36 -6.52 8.65
CA ARG A 464 -0.66 -7.49 9.49
C ARG A 464 0.57 -6.89 10.09
N LEU A 465 0.80 -7.22 11.35
CA LEU A 465 2.00 -6.82 12.05
C LEU A 465 2.96 -7.99 12.11
N TYR A 466 4.16 -7.83 11.55
CA TYR A 466 5.22 -8.83 11.58
C TYR A 466 6.34 -8.39 12.51
N ARG A 467 6.96 -9.36 13.18
CA ARG A 467 8.27 -9.22 13.84
C ARG A 467 9.29 -10.05 13.06
N VAL A 468 10.22 -9.39 12.38
CA VAL A 468 11.24 -10.03 11.54
C VAL A 468 12.62 -9.96 12.19
N ASP A 469 13.48 -10.93 11.89
CA ASP A 469 14.86 -11.03 12.37
C ASP A 469 15.86 -10.80 11.22
N LEU A 470 16.59 -9.69 11.28
CA LEU A 470 17.59 -9.31 10.30
C LEU A 470 18.92 -9.98 10.66
N ALA A 471 19.03 -11.29 10.44
CA ALA A 471 20.20 -12.07 10.84
C ALA A 471 21.52 -11.71 10.13
N THR A 472 21.46 -11.11 8.94
CA THR A 472 22.63 -10.84 8.07
C THR A 472 22.62 -9.42 7.51
N ASP A 473 23.77 -8.95 7.02
CA ASP A 473 23.85 -7.65 6.33
C ASP A 473 22.98 -7.62 5.07
N ASP A 474 22.81 -8.76 4.39
CA ASP A 474 21.92 -8.88 3.23
C ASP A 474 20.46 -8.66 3.64
N HIS A 475 20.02 -9.18 4.79
CA HIS A 475 18.69 -8.89 5.31
C HIS A 475 18.54 -7.39 5.62
N VAL A 476 19.55 -6.77 6.23
CA VAL A 476 19.52 -5.33 6.52
C VAL A 476 19.36 -4.52 5.22
N GLN A 477 20.17 -4.80 4.21
CA GLN A 477 20.10 -4.10 2.91
C GLN A 477 18.75 -4.33 2.21
N LEU A 478 18.23 -5.56 2.25
CA LEU A 478 16.92 -5.90 1.68
C LEU A 478 15.81 -5.06 2.31
N PHE A 479 15.78 -4.96 3.65
CA PHE A 479 14.75 -4.21 4.35
C PHE A 479 14.95 -2.69 4.28
N GLN A 480 16.18 -2.19 4.11
CA GLN A 480 16.43 -0.78 3.78
C GLN A 480 15.86 -0.42 2.40
N GLN A 481 16.02 -1.31 1.41
CA GLN A 481 15.43 -1.11 0.08
C GLN A 481 13.90 -1.12 0.16
N LEU A 482 13.32 -2.05 0.92
CA LEU A 482 11.87 -2.14 1.09
C LEU A 482 11.30 -0.89 1.77
N GLU A 483 11.95 -0.43 2.85
CA GLU A 483 11.58 0.80 3.58
C GLU A 483 11.60 2.03 2.66
N ALA A 484 12.58 2.12 1.75
CA ALA A 484 12.72 3.24 0.83
C ALA A 484 11.72 3.21 -0.36
N LYS A 485 11.07 2.07 -0.61
CA LYS A 485 10.29 1.84 -1.85
C LYS A 485 8.80 1.58 -1.64
N SER A 486 8.38 1.16 -0.45
CA SER A 486 7.00 0.73 -0.20
C SER A 486 6.40 1.49 0.98
N ASP A 487 5.36 2.29 0.72
CA ASP A 487 4.55 2.89 1.77
C ASP A 487 3.40 1.98 2.22
N SER A 488 3.17 0.88 1.49
CA SER A 488 2.35 -0.27 1.93
C SER A 488 3.00 -1.09 3.05
N CYS A 489 4.30 -0.90 3.32
CA CYS A 489 5.02 -1.47 4.46
C CYS A 489 5.44 -0.35 5.43
N THR A 490 4.81 -0.27 6.61
CA THR A 490 5.17 0.72 7.65
C THR A 490 6.17 0.13 8.63
N PHE A 491 7.35 0.77 8.72
CA PHE A 491 8.45 0.35 9.57
C PHE A 491 8.40 1.06 10.95
N TYR A 492 8.47 0.30 12.04
CA TYR A 492 8.54 0.84 13.40
C TYR A 492 9.99 0.78 13.92
N GLY A 493 10.79 1.74 13.46
CA GLY A 493 12.25 1.72 13.52
C GLY A 493 12.83 1.60 12.10
N HIS A 494 14.16 1.51 11.98
CA HIS A 494 14.83 1.36 10.69
C HIS A 494 15.69 0.11 10.69
N ALA A 495 15.88 -0.54 9.53
CA ALA A 495 16.83 -1.62 9.37
C ALA A 495 18.28 -1.07 9.42
N ARG A 496 19.08 -1.52 10.40
CA ARG A 496 20.40 -0.93 10.66
C ARG A 496 21.55 -1.91 10.77
N GLN A 497 21.33 -3.07 11.40
CA GLN A 497 22.41 -4.00 11.69
C GLN A 497 21.95 -5.44 11.82
N PRO A 498 22.86 -6.41 11.59
CA PRO A 498 22.59 -7.82 11.84
C PRO A 498 22.19 -8.11 13.29
N GLY A 499 21.30 -9.09 13.48
CA GLY A 499 20.72 -9.47 14.77
C GLY A 499 19.64 -8.49 15.28
N GLN A 500 19.31 -7.45 14.51
CA GLN A 500 18.20 -6.57 14.83
C GLN A 500 16.88 -7.27 14.55
N GLN A 501 15.95 -7.17 15.51
CA GLN A 501 14.55 -7.49 15.27
C GLN A 501 13.77 -6.21 14.96
N LEU A 502 12.88 -6.28 13.97
CA LEU A 502 12.11 -5.14 13.50
C LEU A 502 10.63 -5.48 13.41
N THR A 503 9.80 -4.51 13.80
CA THR A 503 8.35 -4.63 13.70
C THR A 503 7.88 -3.86 12.45
N ILE A 504 7.12 -4.53 11.58
CA ILE A 504 6.67 -3.98 10.28
C ILE A 504 5.19 -4.27 10.12
N MET A 505 4.39 -3.24 9.83
CA MET A 505 2.99 -3.40 9.45
C MET A 505 2.88 -3.45 7.92
N VAL A 506 2.20 -4.46 7.40
CA VAL A 506 2.08 -4.74 5.96
C VAL A 506 0.62 -4.62 5.55
N SER A 507 0.35 -3.83 4.50
CA SER A 507 -0.96 -3.71 3.86
C SER A 507 -1.50 -5.07 3.44
N ALA A 508 -2.81 -5.27 3.59
CA ALA A 508 -3.48 -6.52 3.23
C ALA A 508 -3.24 -6.95 1.78
N SER A 509 -3.04 -6.00 0.85
CA SER A 509 -2.74 -6.27 -0.56
C SER A 509 -1.30 -6.73 -0.83
N LYS A 510 -0.40 -6.58 0.15
CA LYS A 510 1.03 -6.91 0.04
C LYS A 510 1.46 -8.09 0.89
N VAL A 511 0.55 -8.70 1.64
CA VAL A 511 0.82 -9.83 2.53
C VAL A 511 1.45 -11.00 1.78
N ALA A 512 0.86 -11.42 0.65
CA ALA A 512 1.38 -12.54 -0.15
C ALA A 512 2.80 -12.25 -0.66
N ASP A 513 3.02 -11.05 -1.22
CA ASP A 513 4.34 -10.60 -1.69
C ASP A 513 5.38 -10.55 -0.56
N PHE A 514 4.98 -10.06 0.62
CA PHE A 514 5.88 -9.94 1.78
C PHE A 514 6.28 -11.30 2.33
N GLU A 515 5.33 -12.24 2.48
CA GLU A 515 5.62 -13.60 2.95
C GLU A 515 6.49 -14.39 1.96
N ASP A 516 6.27 -14.19 0.67
CA ASP A 516 7.14 -14.73 -0.38
C ASP A 516 8.55 -14.13 -0.31
N LEU A 517 8.68 -12.82 -0.06
CA LEU A 517 9.98 -12.15 0.14
C LEU A 517 10.72 -12.73 1.36
N LEU A 518 10.02 -12.94 2.49
CA LEU A 518 10.61 -13.57 3.68
C LEU A 518 11.12 -14.98 3.35
N THR A 519 10.32 -15.76 2.62
CA THR A 519 10.64 -17.13 2.23
C THR A 519 11.84 -17.17 1.28
N LEU A 520 11.81 -16.34 0.22
CA LEU A 520 12.85 -16.27 -0.81
C LEU A 520 14.22 -15.91 -0.21
N HIS A 521 14.24 -14.97 0.73
CA HIS A 521 15.47 -14.51 1.37
C HIS A 521 15.79 -15.22 2.69
N SER A 522 15.02 -16.25 3.06
CA SER A 522 15.21 -17.00 4.32
C SER A 522 15.21 -16.10 5.57
N VAL A 523 14.41 -15.04 5.55
CA VAL A 523 14.24 -14.11 6.67
C VAL A 523 13.26 -14.74 7.64
N SER A 524 13.69 -14.94 8.88
CA SER A 524 12.82 -15.47 9.94
C SER A 524 11.90 -14.37 10.47
N GLY A 525 10.64 -14.70 10.72
CA GLY A 525 9.69 -13.77 11.30
C GLY A 525 8.47 -14.47 11.89
N ARG A 526 7.64 -13.69 12.59
CA ARG A 526 6.34 -14.14 13.09
C ARG A 526 5.32 -13.03 12.98
N VAL A 527 4.05 -13.42 12.82
CA VAL A 527 2.92 -12.50 12.86
C VAL A 527 2.60 -12.18 14.33
N LEU A 528 2.51 -10.90 14.67
CA LEU A 528 2.07 -10.36 15.95
C LEU A 528 0.56 -10.11 15.97
N GLU A 529 0.02 -9.55 14.89
CA GLU A 529 -1.40 -9.22 14.71
C GLU A 529 -1.79 -9.47 13.25
N ARG A 530 -2.99 -10.03 13.01
CA ARG A 530 -3.52 -10.34 11.68
C ARG A 530 -4.50 -9.29 11.17
N ASN A 531 -5.09 -8.50 12.05
CA ASN A 531 -6.01 -7.43 11.69
C ASN A 531 -5.87 -6.22 12.64
N VAL A 532 -5.00 -5.28 12.27
CA VAL A 532 -4.77 -4.05 13.05
C VAL A 532 -6.06 -3.22 13.21
N GLN A 533 -6.97 -3.22 12.22
CA GLN A 533 -8.24 -2.49 12.35
C GLN A 533 -9.09 -2.99 13.53
N GLN A 534 -9.04 -4.27 13.86
CA GLN A 534 -9.80 -4.80 14.99
C GLN A 534 -9.35 -4.17 16.32
N LEU A 535 -8.05 -3.84 16.46
CA LEU A 535 -7.54 -3.15 17.63
C LEU A 535 -8.08 -1.71 17.68
N ILE A 536 -8.08 -1.01 16.54
CA ILE A 536 -8.61 0.36 16.41
C ILE A 536 -10.10 0.38 16.75
N ASP A 537 -10.89 -0.53 16.16
CA ASP A 537 -12.33 -0.62 16.40
C ASP A 537 -12.64 -0.89 17.88
N ARG A 538 -11.88 -1.79 18.51
CA ARG A 538 -11.99 -2.07 19.95
C ARG A 538 -11.68 -0.83 20.78
N GLU A 539 -10.58 -0.14 20.51
CA GLU A 539 -10.18 1.08 21.24
C GLU A 539 -11.22 2.20 21.05
N ALA A 540 -11.74 2.38 19.83
CA ALA A 540 -12.74 3.40 19.52
C ALA A 540 -14.00 3.28 20.39
N THR A 541 -14.41 2.07 20.79
CA THR A 541 -15.54 1.88 21.73
C THR A 541 -15.31 2.48 23.13
N THR A 542 -14.05 2.73 23.48
CA THR A 542 -13.63 3.28 24.78
C THR A 542 -13.28 4.75 24.72
N VAL A 543 -13.28 5.37 23.53
CA VAL A 543 -13.03 6.79 23.33
C VAL A 543 -14.28 7.60 23.68
N LYS A 544 -14.11 8.66 24.46
CA LYS A 544 -15.20 9.57 24.81
C LYS A 544 -15.44 10.59 23.69
N PRO A 545 -16.71 10.96 23.40
CA PRO A 545 -17.04 11.91 22.34
C PRO A 545 -16.53 13.32 22.67
N VAL A 546 -16.36 14.16 21.66
CA VAL A 546 -15.91 15.57 21.82
C VAL A 546 -16.82 16.41 22.71
N THR A 547 -18.09 16.01 22.83
CA THR A 547 -19.12 16.67 23.65
C THR A 547 -19.10 16.26 25.12
N THR A 548 -18.11 15.47 25.56
CA THR A 548 -18.02 15.01 26.96
C THR A 548 -17.82 16.17 27.91
N ASP A 549 -18.57 16.18 29.02
CA ASP A 549 -18.42 17.18 30.08
C ASP A 549 -17.01 17.05 30.70
N PRO A 550 -16.22 18.14 30.77
CA PRO A 550 -14.91 18.12 31.41
C PRO A 550 -14.90 17.58 32.85
N ALA A 551 -16.01 17.69 33.58
CA ALA A 551 -16.17 17.14 34.92
C ALA A 551 -16.22 15.60 34.95
N GLU A 552 -16.54 14.95 33.83
CA GLU A 552 -16.56 13.49 33.68
C GLU A 552 -15.19 12.92 33.28
N MET A 553 -14.19 13.77 33.01
CA MET A 553 -12.86 13.31 32.64
C MET A 553 -12.22 12.51 33.79
N GLY A 554 -11.83 11.28 33.48
CA GLY A 554 -11.09 10.35 34.34
C GLY A 554 -10.04 9.56 33.55
N TRP A 555 -9.64 8.39 34.04
CA TRP A 555 -8.55 7.59 33.44
C TRP A 555 -8.96 6.17 33.04
N GLU A 556 -10.25 5.98 32.77
CA GLU A 556 -10.79 4.72 32.23
C GLU A 556 -11.04 4.80 30.70
N HIS A 557 -10.78 5.96 30.10
CA HIS A 557 -11.10 6.28 28.70
C HIS A 557 -10.04 7.22 28.10
N TYR A 558 -9.94 7.22 26.76
CA TYR A 558 -9.25 8.27 26.02
C TYR A 558 -10.21 9.42 25.68
N TYR A 559 -9.68 10.64 25.61
CA TYR A 559 -10.46 11.87 25.47
C TYR A 559 -9.97 12.72 24.30
N GLN A 560 -10.90 13.45 23.69
CA GLN A 560 -10.62 14.43 22.65
C GLN A 560 -9.82 15.62 23.20
N LEU A 561 -9.13 16.33 22.30
CA LEU A 561 -8.32 17.50 22.62
C LEU A 561 -9.10 18.54 23.44
N GLU A 562 -10.32 18.84 23.02
CA GLU A 562 -11.18 19.86 23.58
C GLU A 562 -11.57 19.53 25.03
N THR A 563 -11.87 18.26 25.33
CA THR A 563 -12.20 17.81 26.69
C THR A 563 -10.99 17.94 27.62
N ILE A 564 -9.80 17.56 27.16
CA ILE A 564 -8.56 17.70 27.95
C ILE A 564 -8.27 19.18 28.24
N TYR A 565 -8.46 20.06 27.26
CA TYR A 565 -8.22 21.50 27.42
C TYR A 565 -9.19 22.16 28.39
N ALA A 566 -10.47 21.80 28.31
CA ALA A 566 -11.49 22.30 29.22
C ALA A 566 -11.34 21.71 30.63
N TRP A 567 -10.85 20.47 30.76
CA TRP A 567 -10.51 19.89 32.06
C TRP A 567 -9.36 20.65 32.73
N MET A 568 -8.31 21.01 31.98
CA MET A 568 -7.22 21.86 32.51
C MET A 568 -7.72 23.22 33.00
N ASP A 569 -8.64 23.86 32.27
CA ASP A 569 -9.29 25.11 32.73
C ASP A 569 -10.07 24.90 34.03
N SER A 570 -10.79 23.79 34.12
CA SER A 570 -11.57 23.45 35.31
C SER A 570 -10.68 23.26 36.55
N LEU A 571 -9.47 22.72 36.38
CA LEU A 571 -8.49 22.59 37.46
C LEU A 571 -8.00 23.96 37.94
N ALA A 572 -7.67 24.86 37.01
CA ALA A 572 -7.25 26.22 37.36
C ALA A 572 -8.38 27.01 38.04
N ALA A 573 -9.63 26.83 37.60
CA ALA A 573 -10.79 27.43 38.26
C ALA A 573 -11.05 26.87 39.66
N ARG A 574 -10.81 25.57 39.87
CA ARG A 574 -11.05 24.89 41.16
C ARG A 574 -9.93 25.13 42.17
N TYR A 575 -8.69 25.29 41.71
CA TYR A 575 -7.51 25.45 42.56
C TYR A 575 -6.68 26.70 42.19
N PRO A 576 -7.28 27.91 42.13
CA PRO A 576 -6.64 29.09 41.57
C PRO A 576 -5.43 29.60 42.37
N GLU A 577 -5.33 29.21 43.65
CA GLU A 577 -4.22 29.58 44.54
C GLU A 577 -2.87 28.96 44.12
N PHE A 578 -2.90 27.84 43.40
CA PHE A 578 -1.68 27.11 43.05
C PHE A 578 -1.71 26.41 41.68
N VAL A 579 -2.81 26.52 40.93
CA VAL A 579 -2.94 25.99 39.56
C VAL A 579 -3.32 27.12 38.61
N SER A 580 -2.59 27.26 37.50
CA SER A 580 -2.91 28.19 36.43
C SER A 580 -2.65 27.57 35.06
N THR A 581 -3.49 27.88 34.07
CA THR A 581 -3.26 27.46 32.68
C THR A 581 -2.23 28.35 31.98
N LEU A 582 -1.50 27.77 31.04
CA LEU A 582 -0.52 28.44 30.19
C LEU A 582 -0.83 28.17 28.73
N GLU A 583 -0.54 29.13 27.86
CA GLU A 583 -0.47 28.95 26.42
C GLU A 583 0.93 29.38 25.96
N ILE A 584 1.67 28.48 25.34
CA ILE A 584 3.08 28.71 24.99
C ILE A 584 3.30 29.01 23.50
N GLY A 585 2.23 28.97 22.71
CA GLY A 585 2.25 29.20 21.28
C GLY A 585 1.04 28.59 20.60
N THR A 586 1.07 28.56 19.28
CA THR A 586 -0.02 28.05 18.44
C THR A 586 0.55 27.05 17.44
N SER A 587 -0.17 25.96 17.17
CA SER A 587 0.18 24.96 16.15
C SER A 587 0.01 25.49 14.73
N TYR A 588 0.41 24.69 13.74
CA TYR A 588 0.28 25.06 12.33
C TYR A 588 -1.17 25.38 11.91
N GLU A 589 -2.14 24.59 12.34
CA GLU A 589 -3.57 24.79 12.04
C GLU A 589 -4.25 25.78 13.01
N GLY A 590 -3.49 26.51 13.82
CA GLY A 590 -4.02 27.60 14.63
C GLY A 590 -4.56 27.19 16.01
N ARG A 591 -4.23 26.00 16.53
CA ARG A 591 -4.68 25.54 17.87
C ARG A 591 -3.69 25.96 18.96
N PRO A 592 -4.15 26.43 20.13
CA PRO A 592 -3.26 26.81 21.21
C PRO A 592 -2.51 25.59 21.74
N ILE A 593 -1.21 25.72 22.02
CA ILE A 593 -0.43 24.70 22.70
C ILE A 593 -0.53 25.01 24.20
N LYS A 594 -1.44 24.27 24.85
CA LYS A 594 -1.89 24.56 26.20
C LYS A 594 -1.24 23.65 27.24
N GLY A 595 -0.98 24.22 28.42
CA GLY A 595 -0.45 23.49 29.58
C GLY A 595 -0.97 24.01 30.91
N VAL A 596 -0.46 23.43 32.00
CA VAL A 596 -0.78 23.81 33.38
C VAL A 596 0.50 24.02 34.17
N LYS A 597 0.55 25.14 34.90
CA LYS A 597 1.49 25.37 35.99
C LYS A 597 0.85 24.97 37.31
N LEU A 598 1.55 24.15 38.10
CA LEU A 598 1.25 23.84 39.49
C LEU A 598 2.40 24.39 40.36
N SER A 599 2.09 25.34 41.25
CA SER A 599 3.06 25.98 42.15
C SER A 599 2.42 26.32 43.48
N ARG A 600 2.81 25.62 44.55
CA ARG A 600 2.34 25.87 45.93
C ARG A 600 3.31 26.72 46.75
N ARG A 601 4.54 26.87 46.27
CA ARG A 601 5.61 27.62 46.92
C ARG A 601 6.35 28.42 45.85
N PRO A 602 6.25 29.77 45.87
CA PRO A 602 7.00 30.61 44.96
C PRO A 602 8.50 30.29 44.98
N ASP A 603 9.16 30.46 43.83
CA ASP A 603 10.61 30.30 43.63
C ASP A 603 11.17 28.89 43.88
N SER A 604 10.29 27.88 43.91
CA SER A 604 10.68 26.47 43.95
C SER A 604 11.41 26.07 42.66
N LYS A 605 12.24 25.02 42.73
CA LYS A 605 12.83 24.44 41.52
C LYS A 605 11.72 23.81 40.68
N ALA A 606 11.83 23.91 39.36
CA ALA A 606 10.78 23.49 38.45
C ALA A 606 11.10 22.20 37.70
N ILE A 607 10.02 21.50 37.34
CA ILE A 607 10.01 20.28 36.54
C ILE A 607 9.06 20.49 35.36
N VAL A 608 9.53 20.20 34.15
CA VAL A 608 8.72 20.25 32.92
C VAL A 608 8.40 18.83 32.49
N VAL A 609 7.13 18.59 32.15
CA VAL A 609 6.64 17.31 31.62
C VAL A 609 5.89 17.59 30.33
N GLU A 610 6.36 17.03 29.22
CA GLU A 610 5.66 17.07 27.95
C GLU A 610 5.10 15.70 27.56
N GLY A 611 4.02 15.71 26.80
CA GLY A 611 3.43 14.53 26.18
C GLY A 611 2.80 14.85 24.84
N GLY A 612 2.41 13.81 24.10
CA GLY A 612 1.67 13.96 22.85
C GLY A 612 2.40 14.75 21.77
N ILE A 613 3.74 14.75 21.77
CA ILE A 613 4.52 15.34 20.66
C ILE A 613 4.40 14.49 19.38
N HIS A 614 4.28 13.16 19.53
CA HIS A 614 3.76 12.29 18.49
C HIS A 614 2.28 12.01 18.74
N ALA A 615 1.46 12.22 17.72
CA ALA A 615 0.02 12.24 17.88
C ALA A 615 -0.61 10.90 18.25
N ARG A 616 -0.19 9.79 17.62
CA ARG A 616 -0.73 8.44 17.85
C ARG A 616 -0.45 7.85 19.24
N GLU A 617 0.43 8.46 20.02
CA GLU A 617 0.91 7.94 21.31
C GLU A 617 -0.05 8.31 22.46
N TRP A 618 -1.33 7.93 22.34
CA TRP A 618 -2.44 8.40 23.20
C TRP A 618 -2.23 8.14 24.70
N ILE A 619 -1.48 7.10 25.06
CA ILE A 619 -1.15 6.82 26.46
C ILE A 619 -0.28 7.92 27.09
N SER A 620 0.49 8.67 26.31
CA SER A 620 1.35 9.76 26.80
C SER A 620 0.52 10.94 27.36
N PRO A 621 -0.41 11.57 26.60
CA PRO A 621 -1.31 12.57 27.15
C PRO A 621 -2.16 12.08 28.34
N ALA A 622 -2.66 10.84 28.27
CA ALA A 622 -3.44 10.24 29.36
C ALA A 622 -2.61 10.09 30.65
N THR A 623 -1.34 9.70 30.53
CA THR A 623 -0.42 9.58 31.67
C THR A 623 -0.01 10.95 32.22
N ALA A 624 0.26 11.93 31.35
CA ALA A 624 0.58 13.28 31.75
C ALA A 624 -0.54 13.91 32.60
N THR A 625 -1.79 13.77 32.16
CA THR A 625 -2.97 14.28 32.88
C THR A 625 -3.22 13.51 34.19
N TYR A 626 -2.96 12.20 34.22
CA TYR A 626 -3.02 11.41 35.46
C TYR A 626 -2.04 11.92 36.51
N LEU A 627 -0.78 12.11 36.13
CA LEU A 627 0.28 12.60 37.03
C LEU A 627 -0.06 13.98 37.58
N LEU A 628 -0.53 14.91 36.73
CA LEU A 628 -0.98 16.23 37.16
C LEU A 628 -2.12 16.13 38.19
N HIS A 629 -3.11 15.28 37.94
CA HIS A 629 -4.21 15.07 38.87
C HIS A 629 -3.74 14.56 40.23
N GLU A 630 -2.86 13.56 40.25
CA GLU A 630 -2.34 12.98 41.49
C GLU A 630 -1.53 14.00 42.30
N LEU A 631 -0.69 14.83 41.64
CA LEU A 631 0.05 15.91 42.32
C LEU A 631 -0.87 16.98 42.92
N ILE A 632 -2.10 17.13 42.42
CA ILE A 632 -3.09 18.07 42.93
C ILE A 632 -3.92 17.45 44.06
N THR A 633 -4.38 16.21 43.90
CA THR A 633 -5.49 15.65 44.68
C THR A 633 -5.11 14.48 45.59
N SER A 634 -3.92 13.88 45.41
CA SER A 634 -3.55 12.67 46.14
C SER A 634 -3.49 12.89 47.65
N THR A 635 -3.88 11.87 48.41
CA THR A 635 -3.76 11.81 49.87
C THR A 635 -2.49 11.10 50.33
N ASP A 636 -1.69 10.56 49.41
CA ASP A 636 -0.40 9.95 49.75
C ASP A 636 0.59 11.04 50.19
N PRO A 637 1.15 10.98 51.42
CA PRO A 637 2.09 11.99 51.91
C PRO A 637 3.31 12.19 51.01
N THR A 638 3.80 11.13 50.35
CA THR A 638 4.92 11.19 49.41
C THR A 638 4.56 12.00 48.16
N VAL A 639 3.36 11.81 47.63
CA VAL A 639 2.89 12.53 46.42
C VAL A 639 2.54 13.98 46.78
N GLN A 640 1.96 14.23 47.96
CA GLN A 640 1.71 15.58 48.46
C GLN A 640 2.99 16.38 48.66
N GLU A 641 4.03 15.76 49.24
CA GLU A 641 5.35 16.36 49.37
C GLU A 641 5.90 16.75 47.99
N LEU A 642 5.83 15.84 47.01
CA LEU A 642 6.28 16.06 45.65
C LEU A 642 5.55 17.22 44.95
N GLY A 643 4.22 17.29 45.08
CA GLY A 643 3.40 18.37 44.52
C GLY A 643 3.52 19.70 45.25
N THR A 644 4.13 19.74 46.44
CA THR A 644 4.28 20.96 47.26
C THR A 644 5.70 21.51 47.23
N ALA A 645 6.71 20.65 47.08
CA ALA A 645 8.12 21.04 47.14
C ALA A 645 8.69 21.60 45.82
N TYR A 646 8.00 21.36 44.70
CA TYR A 646 8.47 21.72 43.36
C TYR A 646 7.39 22.43 42.55
N ASP A 647 7.82 23.28 41.63
CA ASP A 647 6.95 23.82 40.59
C ASP A 647 6.86 22.81 39.44
N TRP A 648 5.66 22.62 38.89
CA TRP A 648 5.43 21.70 37.78
C TRP A 648 4.81 22.42 36.60
N TYR A 649 5.33 22.15 35.41
CA TYR A 649 4.78 22.60 34.14
C TYR A 649 4.42 21.37 33.30
N PHE A 650 3.13 21.14 33.08
CA PHE A 650 2.63 20.05 32.26
C PHE A 650 2.14 20.58 30.91
N PHE A 651 2.64 19.99 29.83
CA PHE A 651 2.14 20.17 28.46
C PHE A 651 1.71 18.81 27.91
N PRO A 652 0.48 18.34 28.22
CA PRO A 652 0.06 16.98 27.88
C PRO A 652 0.00 16.69 26.38
N ILE A 653 -0.20 17.73 25.55
CA ILE A 653 -0.36 17.61 24.10
C ILE A 653 0.42 18.75 23.42
N VAL A 654 1.65 18.46 22.99
CA VAL A 654 2.50 19.40 22.23
C VAL A 654 2.10 19.47 20.75
N ASN A 655 1.51 18.40 20.20
CA ASN A 655 1.04 18.31 18.82
C ASN A 655 -0.50 18.26 18.74
N PRO A 656 -1.22 19.38 18.98
CA PRO A 656 -2.68 19.38 19.02
C PRO A 656 -3.31 19.07 17.66
N ASP A 657 -2.66 19.45 16.55
CA ASP A 657 -3.19 19.22 15.19
C ASP A 657 -3.14 17.73 14.83
N GLY A 658 -1.97 17.12 15.04
CA GLY A 658 -1.82 15.68 14.84
C GLY A 658 -2.72 14.90 15.79
N TYR A 659 -2.79 15.27 17.08
CA TYR A 659 -3.62 14.57 18.06
C TYR A 659 -5.09 14.58 17.63
N ARG A 660 -5.63 15.74 17.23
CA ARG A 660 -7.00 15.81 16.71
C ARG A 660 -7.19 14.97 15.43
N PHE A 661 -6.22 14.99 14.51
CA PHE A 661 -6.28 14.20 13.29
C PHE A 661 -6.34 12.68 13.55
N THR A 662 -5.79 12.20 14.67
CA THR A 662 -5.92 10.78 15.05
C THR A 662 -7.33 10.32 15.39
N PHE A 663 -8.26 11.25 15.67
CA PHE A 663 -9.66 10.92 15.92
C PHE A 663 -10.55 11.08 14.68
N THR A 664 -10.11 11.87 13.69
CA THR A 664 -10.96 12.27 12.55
C THR A 664 -10.45 11.78 11.19
N GLY A 665 -9.17 11.46 11.07
CA GLY A 665 -8.51 11.12 9.82
C GLY A 665 -7.76 9.79 9.90
N ASP A 666 -6.68 9.73 10.66
CA ASP A 666 -5.84 8.52 10.76
C ASP A 666 -5.34 8.31 12.19
N ARG A 667 -5.85 7.25 12.84
CA ARG A 667 -5.48 6.86 14.21
C ARG A 667 -3.99 6.64 14.41
N LEU A 668 -3.26 6.23 13.37
CA LEU A 668 -1.83 5.93 13.43
C LEU A 668 -0.95 7.12 12.99
N TRP A 669 -1.55 8.30 12.79
CA TRP A 669 -0.82 9.51 12.45
C TRP A 669 0.18 9.94 13.54
N ARG A 670 1.42 10.22 13.15
CA ARG A 670 2.52 10.56 14.07
C ARG A 670 2.86 12.05 14.10
N LYS A 671 3.01 12.64 12.91
CA LYS A 671 3.63 13.95 12.67
C LYS A 671 2.71 15.13 13.04
N ASN A 672 3.17 16.37 12.88
CA ASN A 672 2.24 17.51 12.85
C ASN A 672 1.46 17.56 11.50
N ARG A 673 0.77 18.66 11.19
CA ARG A 673 -0.09 18.77 10.00
C ARG A 673 0.33 19.82 8.97
N LYS A 674 1.57 20.33 9.01
CA LYS A 674 2.06 21.27 7.98
C LYS A 674 2.25 20.59 6.62
N PRO A 675 1.73 21.12 5.49
CA PRO A 675 1.86 20.50 4.16
C PRO A 675 3.26 20.70 3.57
N TYR A 676 3.74 19.68 2.85
CA TYR A 676 5.02 19.65 2.14
C TYR A 676 4.85 18.89 0.80
N GLY A 677 4.45 19.61 -0.26
CA GLY A 677 4.14 19.00 -1.56
C GLY A 677 2.97 18.03 -1.48
N LEU A 678 3.17 16.77 -1.91
CA LEU A 678 2.20 15.68 -1.77
C LEU A 678 1.99 15.27 -0.30
N CYS A 679 3.03 15.40 0.52
CA CYS A 679 3.06 14.85 1.85
C CYS A 679 2.74 15.91 2.91
N ARG A 680 2.58 15.48 4.16
CA ARG A 680 2.24 16.36 5.26
C ARG A 680 2.96 15.93 6.53
N GLY A 681 3.33 16.92 7.32
CA GLY A 681 3.81 16.79 8.67
C GLY A 681 5.31 16.60 8.77
N VAL A 682 5.85 17.05 9.88
CA VAL A 682 7.22 16.85 10.37
C VAL A 682 7.18 16.00 11.64
N ASP A 683 8.17 15.12 11.80
CA ASP A 683 8.43 14.49 13.10
C ASP A 683 8.98 15.57 14.04
N LEU A 684 8.12 16.07 14.93
CA LEU A 684 8.47 17.13 15.87
C LEU A 684 9.65 16.74 16.77
N ASN A 685 9.86 15.45 17.05
CA ASN A 685 11.01 14.95 17.83
C ASN A 685 12.23 14.60 16.95
N ARG A 686 12.27 15.16 15.74
CA ARG A 686 13.47 15.30 14.87
C ARG A 686 13.75 16.76 14.50
N ASN A 687 12.92 17.69 14.96
CA ASN A 687 12.93 19.08 14.52
C ASN A 687 13.73 20.03 15.44
N PHE A 688 14.23 19.58 16.58
CA PHE A 688 14.98 20.43 17.51
C PHE A 688 16.41 20.70 17.02
N ASP A 689 16.98 21.85 17.38
CA ASP A 689 18.37 22.21 17.08
C ASP A 689 19.38 21.44 17.96
N SER A 690 19.41 20.12 17.78
CA SER A 690 20.35 19.21 18.43
C SER A 690 20.79 18.15 17.43
N ASN A 691 21.89 18.45 16.73
CA ASN A 691 22.40 17.65 15.60
C ASN A 691 21.34 17.42 14.52
N TRP A 692 20.48 18.43 14.28
CA TRP A 692 19.36 18.37 13.34
C TRP A 692 19.78 17.87 11.94
N GLY A 693 18.92 17.06 11.32
CA GLY A 693 19.19 16.44 10.01
C GLY A 693 20.27 15.35 10.04
N GLY A 694 20.66 14.88 11.23
CA GLY A 694 21.66 13.83 11.42
C GLY A 694 21.08 12.41 11.39
N ILE A 695 21.81 11.47 11.99
CA ILE A 695 21.43 10.04 12.01
C ILE A 695 20.03 9.81 12.58
N GLY A 696 19.28 8.89 11.97
CA GLY A 696 17.93 8.50 12.41
C GLY A 696 16.88 9.58 12.21
N SER A 697 17.07 10.43 11.21
CA SER A 697 16.09 11.39 10.71
C SER A 697 16.11 11.39 9.17
N SER A 698 15.04 11.86 8.54
CA SER A 698 14.92 11.94 7.09
C SER A 698 14.77 13.38 6.60
N ASP A 699 15.21 13.64 5.37
CA ASP A 699 14.96 14.86 4.60
C ASP A 699 13.82 14.68 3.57
N ASP A 700 13.26 13.48 3.43
CA ASP A 700 12.09 13.22 2.59
C ASP A 700 10.79 13.59 3.34
N PRO A 701 9.99 14.55 2.83
CA PRO A 701 8.75 14.98 3.49
C PRO A 701 7.69 13.89 3.69
N CYS A 702 7.77 12.81 2.92
CA CYS A 702 6.86 11.67 3.00
C CYS A 702 7.25 10.69 4.10
N SER A 703 8.51 10.69 4.54
CA SER A 703 8.97 9.83 5.62
C SER A 703 8.30 10.16 6.96
N TYR A 704 8.12 9.14 7.80
CA TYR A 704 7.53 9.28 9.13
C TYR A 704 8.46 10.01 10.12
N ASP A 705 9.76 10.03 9.84
CA ASP A 705 10.83 10.67 10.61
C ASP A 705 11.43 11.91 9.91
N PHE A 706 10.66 12.51 8.99
CA PHE A 706 11.03 13.76 8.32
C PHE A 706 11.34 14.87 9.34
N SER A 707 12.54 15.42 9.27
CA SER A 707 13.07 16.38 10.26
C SER A 707 12.63 17.84 10.03
N GLY A 708 11.97 18.14 8.92
CA GLY A 708 11.49 19.48 8.56
C GLY A 708 12.42 20.22 7.58
N SER A 709 12.13 21.48 7.30
CA SER A 709 12.94 22.30 6.37
C SER A 709 14.16 22.97 7.03
N GLY A 710 14.34 22.75 8.33
CA GLY A 710 15.37 23.34 9.18
C GLY A 710 15.09 23.05 10.65
N PRO A 711 16.06 23.24 11.56
CA PRO A 711 15.80 23.15 12.99
C PRO A 711 14.77 24.21 13.39
N PHE A 712 13.81 23.82 14.23
CA PHE A 712 12.71 24.67 14.68
C PHE A 712 11.89 25.26 13.52
N SER A 713 11.73 24.51 12.43
CA SER A 713 10.86 24.91 11.30
C SER A 713 9.36 24.80 11.61
N GLU A 714 9.02 24.12 12.71
CA GLU A 714 7.65 23.85 13.11
C GLU A 714 7.24 24.71 14.32
N PRO A 715 6.07 25.35 14.30
CA PRO A 715 5.66 26.24 15.38
C PRO A 715 5.49 25.50 16.72
N GLU A 716 5.15 24.22 16.70
CA GLU A 716 5.02 23.40 17.91
C GLU A 716 6.36 23.19 18.61
N SER A 717 7.41 22.85 17.87
CA SER A 717 8.76 22.66 18.44
C SER A 717 9.37 23.98 18.91
N VAL A 718 9.10 25.09 18.20
CA VAL A 718 9.48 26.45 18.60
C VAL A 718 8.84 26.82 19.94
N ALA A 719 7.54 26.57 20.11
CA ALA A 719 6.79 26.95 21.30
C ALA A 719 7.37 26.31 22.58
N ILE A 720 7.56 24.98 22.58
CA ILE A 720 8.12 24.28 23.74
C ILE A 720 9.58 24.66 23.99
N ALA A 721 10.37 24.84 22.93
CA ALA A 721 11.76 25.24 23.06
C ALA A 721 11.92 26.67 23.63
N ASN A 722 11.10 27.62 23.17
CA ASN A 722 11.09 28.98 23.72
C ASN A 722 10.66 28.96 25.18
N PHE A 723 9.60 28.23 25.53
CA PHE A 723 9.17 28.09 26.93
C PHE A 723 10.31 27.60 27.82
N VAL A 724 10.97 26.49 27.48
CA VAL A 724 12.07 25.94 28.28
C VAL A 724 13.24 26.91 28.37
N ARG A 725 13.65 27.51 27.24
CA ARG A 725 14.78 28.45 27.19
C ARG A 725 14.55 29.69 28.05
N GLU A 726 13.34 30.24 28.03
CA GLU A 726 12.97 31.44 28.78
C GLU A 726 12.80 31.17 30.27
N HIS A 727 12.48 29.94 30.66
CA HIS A 727 12.16 29.59 32.05
C HIS A 727 13.26 28.77 32.76
N VAL A 728 14.26 28.23 32.06
CA VAL A 728 15.30 27.38 32.69
C VAL A 728 16.06 28.09 33.82
N GLY A 729 16.40 29.36 33.62
CA GLY A 729 17.00 30.22 34.64
C GLY A 729 15.95 30.77 35.61
N PRO A 730 15.01 31.60 35.14
CA PRO A 730 14.03 32.29 35.99
C PRO A 730 13.15 31.36 36.83
N ALA A 731 12.63 30.27 36.24
CA ALA A 731 11.83 29.27 36.96
C ALA A 731 12.69 28.16 37.57
N ARG A 732 14.02 28.24 37.46
CA ARG A 732 14.98 27.26 38.02
C ARG A 732 14.61 25.83 37.61
N ILE A 733 14.36 25.58 36.32
CA ILE A 733 14.04 24.25 35.79
C ILE A 733 15.26 23.34 35.99
N ARG A 734 15.03 22.16 36.57
CA ARG A 734 16.07 21.16 36.85
C ARG A 734 15.78 19.78 36.31
N THR A 735 14.53 19.50 35.94
CA THR A 735 14.15 18.25 35.30
C THR A 735 13.21 18.49 34.13
N TYR A 736 13.45 17.78 33.02
CA TYR A 736 12.63 17.75 31.82
C TYR A 736 12.29 16.30 31.49
N ILE A 737 11.01 15.97 31.39
CA ILE A 737 10.55 14.60 31.09
C ILE A 737 9.65 14.63 29.86
N ALA A 738 10.06 13.92 28.80
CA ALA A 738 9.25 13.69 27.62
C ALA A 738 8.57 12.32 27.68
N LEU A 739 7.24 12.28 27.58
CA LEU A 739 6.46 11.05 27.58
C LEU A 739 6.13 10.62 26.14
N HIS A 740 6.55 9.41 25.77
CA HIS A 740 6.28 8.74 24.50
C HIS A 740 5.69 7.34 24.73
N SER A 741 5.32 6.66 23.66
CA SER A 741 5.05 5.22 23.65
C SER A 741 5.35 4.65 22.27
N TYR A 742 5.72 3.38 22.13
CA TYR A 742 5.82 2.33 23.12
C TYR A 742 7.23 1.73 23.06
N SER A 743 7.63 1.00 24.11
CA SER A 743 8.74 0.03 24.14
C SER A 743 9.16 -0.34 25.57
N GLN A 744 8.56 0.27 26.60
CA GLN A 744 8.96 0.12 28.00
C GLN A 744 10.41 0.52 28.25
N LEU A 745 10.77 1.75 27.85
CA LEU A 745 12.12 2.31 28.01
C LEU A 745 12.11 3.56 28.86
N LEU A 746 13.15 3.77 29.66
CA LEU A 746 13.42 5.04 30.35
C LEU A 746 14.83 5.49 30.01
N MET A 747 14.94 6.49 29.16
CA MET A 747 16.19 6.87 28.52
C MET A 747 16.62 8.30 28.86
N PHE A 748 17.90 8.58 28.65
CA PHE A 748 18.50 9.90 28.81
C PHE A 748 19.45 10.22 27.63
N PRO A 749 19.95 11.46 27.48
CA PRO A 749 20.82 11.83 26.35
C PRO A 749 22.17 11.09 26.37
N TYR A 750 22.86 10.96 25.24
CA TYR A 750 22.46 11.44 23.91
C TYR A 750 21.76 10.35 23.07
N GLY A 751 20.96 10.79 22.10
CA GLY A 751 20.43 9.96 21.04
C GLY A 751 21.33 9.92 19.80
N HIS A 752 22.03 11.01 19.49
CA HIS A 752 22.73 11.15 18.21
C HIS A 752 24.15 10.57 18.20
N THR A 753 24.72 10.30 19.38
CA THR A 753 26.12 9.84 19.55
C THR A 753 26.24 8.83 20.69
N ALA A 754 27.25 7.96 20.60
CA ALA A 754 27.65 7.05 21.66
C ALA A 754 28.43 7.75 22.79
N GLU A 755 28.78 9.03 22.62
CA GLU A 755 29.43 9.81 23.66
C GLU A 755 28.53 9.95 24.89
N LYS A 756 29.14 9.81 26.07
CA LYS A 756 28.45 9.90 27.34
C LYS A 756 28.31 11.35 27.77
N VAL A 757 27.13 11.71 28.27
CA VAL A 757 26.90 13.01 28.90
C VAL A 757 27.75 13.19 30.16
N PRO A 758 28.13 14.43 30.53
CA PRO A 758 28.97 14.70 31.71
C PRO A 758 28.47 14.07 33.03
N ASN A 759 27.15 14.01 33.25
CA ASN A 759 26.54 13.41 34.45
C ASN A 759 25.94 12.02 34.19
N TYR A 760 26.51 11.24 33.27
CA TYR A 760 25.98 9.93 32.86
C TYR A 760 25.72 8.99 34.05
N ALA A 761 26.66 8.90 35.01
CA ALA A 761 26.52 8.02 36.17
C ALA A 761 25.32 8.38 37.06
N ASP A 762 25.01 9.67 37.19
CA ASP A 762 23.87 10.15 37.94
C ASP A 762 22.56 9.82 37.22
N LEU A 763 22.48 10.07 35.92
CA LEU A 763 21.30 9.73 35.12
C LEU A 763 21.05 8.22 35.08
N GLN A 764 22.11 7.41 34.99
CA GLN A 764 22.01 5.96 35.09
C GLN A 764 21.46 5.51 36.45
N THR A 765 21.90 6.15 37.54
CA THR A 765 21.39 5.87 38.90
C THR A 765 19.93 6.29 39.05
N ILE A 766 19.58 7.50 38.61
CA ILE A 766 18.21 8.04 38.64
C ILE A 766 17.26 7.11 37.86
N THR A 767 17.62 6.74 36.64
CA THR A 767 16.79 5.86 35.78
C THR A 767 16.68 4.45 36.35
N ALA A 768 17.75 3.87 36.89
CA ALA A 768 17.68 2.56 37.55
C ALA A 768 16.71 2.57 38.75
N LYS A 769 16.79 3.59 39.61
CA LYS A 769 15.87 3.75 40.75
C LYS A 769 14.43 3.96 40.33
N ALA A 770 14.22 4.71 39.25
CA ALA A 770 12.90 4.92 38.67
C ALA A 770 12.31 3.62 38.12
N ILE A 771 13.10 2.81 37.42
CA ILE A 771 12.70 1.51 36.89
C ILE A 771 12.39 0.53 38.03
N ASP A 772 13.21 0.47 39.07
CA ASP A 772 12.95 -0.35 40.25
C ASP A 772 11.59 -0.01 40.89
N ALA A 773 11.33 1.29 41.07
CA ALA A 773 10.08 1.78 41.65
C ALA A 773 8.86 1.50 40.76
N LEU A 774 8.99 1.72 39.45
CA LEU A 774 7.97 1.41 38.44
C LEU A 774 7.63 -0.09 38.45
N THR A 775 8.66 -0.92 38.36
CA THR A 775 8.54 -2.39 38.31
C THR A 775 7.88 -2.91 39.60
N ALA A 776 8.15 -2.31 40.75
CA ALA A 776 7.54 -2.72 42.02
C ALA A 776 6.01 -2.53 42.08
N VAL A 777 5.41 -1.70 41.23
CA VAL A 777 3.95 -1.46 41.22
C VAL A 777 3.21 -2.61 40.54
N ASN A 778 3.57 -2.95 39.30
CA ASN A 778 2.83 -3.91 38.46
C ASN A 778 3.70 -5.02 37.85
N GLY A 779 5.01 -5.06 38.11
CA GLY A 779 5.95 -6.01 37.50
C GLY A 779 6.36 -5.67 36.07
N THR A 780 5.99 -4.49 35.55
CA THR A 780 6.31 -4.05 34.19
C THR A 780 7.82 -3.85 34.03
N ALA A 781 8.45 -4.66 33.16
CA ALA A 781 9.89 -4.61 32.94
C ALA A 781 10.25 -3.46 31.99
N PHE A 782 10.99 -2.47 32.52
CA PHE A 782 11.57 -1.39 31.72
C PHE A 782 13.08 -1.59 31.54
N ARG A 783 13.61 -1.08 30.43
CA ARG A 783 15.06 -0.98 30.20
C ARG A 783 15.49 0.49 30.21
N GLY A 784 16.65 0.78 30.80
CA GLY A 784 17.22 2.13 30.85
C GLY A 784 18.65 2.22 30.34
N GLY A 785 19.04 3.43 29.95
CA GLY A 785 20.34 3.76 29.36
C GLY A 785 20.28 5.06 28.55
N SER A 786 21.37 5.40 27.84
CA SER A 786 21.27 6.52 26.89
C SER A 786 20.33 6.14 25.73
N LYS A 787 19.74 7.13 25.05
CA LYS A 787 18.90 6.88 23.87
C LYS A 787 19.67 6.09 22.80
N TYR A 788 20.93 6.47 22.54
CA TYR A 788 21.79 5.78 21.57
C TYR A 788 21.99 4.29 21.91
N GLU A 789 22.25 3.97 23.17
CA GLU A 789 22.51 2.60 23.65
C GLU A 789 21.23 1.75 23.74
N THR A 790 20.11 2.40 24.03
CA THR A 790 18.88 1.69 24.41
C THR A 790 17.99 1.43 23.20
N ILE A 791 17.60 2.45 22.45
CA ILE A 791 16.62 2.28 21.36
C ILE A 791 17.31 2.20 20.01
N TYR A 792 17.75 3.33 19.48
CA TYR A 792 18.49 3.47 18.25
C TYR A 792 19.08 4.90 18.16
N PRO A 793 20.19 5.09 17.42
CA PRO A 793 20.73 6.41 17.13
C PRO A 793 19.70 7.35 16.48
N SER A 794 19.47 8.52 17.05
CA SER A 794 18.50 9.51 16.57
C SER A 794 18.95 10.93 16.87
N SER A 795 18.71 11.85 15.94
CA SER A 795 19.05 13.27 16.06
C SER A 795 17.81 14.17 16.15
N GLY A 796 17.99 15.44 16.52
CA GLY A 796 16.92 16.44 16.55
C GLY A 796 15.85 16.24 17.63
N GLY A 797 16.15 15.46 18.68
CA GLY A 797 15.20 15.13 19.74
C GLY A 797 15.13 16.17 20.86
N SER A 798 13.95 16.29 21.49
CA SER A 798 13.65 17.30 22.52
C SER A 798 14.58 17.21 23.74
N ILE A 799 14.82 15.99 24.26
CA ILE A 799 15.65 15.82 25.47
C ILE A 799 17.14 16.07 25.23
N ASP A 800 17.66 15.78 24.02
CA ASP A 800 19.05 16.06 23.66
C ASP A 800 19.26 17.57 23.56
N TRP A 801 18.28 18.28 22.99
CA TRP A 801 18.26 19.74 22.95
C TRP A 801 18.16 20.34 24.36
N ALA A 802 17.21 19.87 25.19
CA ALA A 802 17.01 20.38 26.55
C ALA A 802 18.25 20.22 27.44
N TYR A 803 19.07 19.18 27.20
CA TYR A 803 20.29 18.90 27.95
C TYR A 803 21.52 19.73 27.54
N GLN A 804 21.47 20.46 26.43
CA GLN A 804 22.61 21.27 25.93
C GLN A 804 23.21 22.20 27.01
N PRO A 805 24.48 22.65 26.87
CA PRO A 805 25.14 23.48 27.86
C PRO A 805 24.30 24.70 28.30
N GLY A 806 24.08 24.83 29.62
CA GLY A 806 23.19 25.85 30.20
C GLY A 806 21.71 25.47 30.27
N GLY A 807 21.35 24.27 29.81
CA GLY A 807 20.02 23.70 29.83
C GLY A 807 19.66 22.92 31.10
N VAL A 808 18.85 21.89 30.94
CA VAL A 808 18.23 21.12 32.02
C VAL A 808 19.06 19.84 32.33
N PRO A 809 19.64 19.73 33.54
CA PRO A 809 20.63 18.69 33.85
C PRO A 809 20.05 17.28 34.01
N VAL A 810 18.76 17.16 34.35
CA VAL A 810 18.05 15.88 34.41
C VAL A 810 17.01 15.85 33.29
N SER A 811 17.42 15.43 32.10
CA SER A 811 16.54 15.33 30.92
C SER A 811 16.30 13.85 30.61
N LEU A 812 15.03 13.42 30.64
CA LEU A 812 14.63 12.02 30.54
C LEU A 812 13.51 11.84 29.51
N THR A 813 13.44 10.68 28.88
CA THR A 813 12.33 10.30 28.01
C THR A 813 11.80 8.92 28.39
N PHE A 814 10.48 8.79 28.48
CA PHE A 814 9.80 7.51 28.67
C PHE A 814 9.27 7.02 27.32
N GLU A 815 9.51 5.76 27.00
CA GLU A 815 8.65 4.98 26.10
C GLU A 815 7.76 4.11 26.98
N LEU A 816 6.49 4.47 27.11
CA LEU A 816 5.53 3.83 28.01
C LEU A 816 5.17 2.40 27.56
N ARG A 817 4.14 1.80 28.18
CA ARG A 817 3.74 0.39 28.01
C ARG A 817 3.57 -0.05 26.56
N GLY A 818 3.71 -1.37 26.42
CA GLY A 818 3.88 -2.07 25.16
C GLY A 818 5.35 -2.49 25.04
N PRO A 819 5.70 -3.79 25.19
CA PRO A 819 7.04 -4.24 24.85
C PRO A 819 7.31 -4.03 23.35
N PRO A 820 8.58 -4.09 22.88
CA PRO A 820 8.91 -3.88 21.46
C PRO A 820 8.17 -4.80 20.46
N ASP A 821 7.70 -5.96 20.93
CA ASP A 821 6.92 -6.95 20.18
C ASP A 821 5.44 -7.01 20.60
N SER A 822 4.93 -5.95 21.23
CA SER A 822 3.51 -5.82 21.58
C SER A 822 2.63 -5.89 20.33
N PRO A 823 1.57 -6.72 20.32
CA PRO A 823 0.59 -6.70 19.24
C PRO A 823 -0.28 -5.44 19.25
N ASP A 824 -0.47 -4.80 20.42
CA ASP A 824 -1.29 -3.60 20.56
C ASP A 824 -0.59 -2.33 20.01
N MET A 825 0.74 -2.32 19.92
CA MET A 825 1.55 -1.17 19.49
C MET A 825 1.17 0.14 20.20
N PHE A 826 0.63 1.12 19.46
CA PHE A 826 0.15 2.42 19.95
C PHE A 826 -1.33 2.42 20.33
N ILE A 827 -2.03 1.29 20.15
CA ILE A 827 -3.48 1.10 20.36
C ILE A 827 -3.68 0.37 21.69
N LEU A 828 -3.08 0.93 22.74
CA LEU A 828 -3.10 0.33 24.08
C LEU A 828 -4.53 0.41 24.65
N PRO A 829 -5.11 -0.68 25.16
CA PRO A 829 -6.47 -0.65 25.72
C PRO A 829 -6.62 0.39 26.85
N ALA A 830 -7.76 1.07 26.90
CA ALA A 830 -8.00 2.12 27.90
C ALA A 830 -7.93 1.63 29.36
N ASP A 831 -8.17 0.32 29.60
CA ASP A 831 -8.00 -0.28 30.93
C ASP A 831 -6.54 -0.30 31.44
N GLN A 832 -5.57 -0.05 30.55
CA GLN A 832 -4.16 0.08 30.88
C GLN A 832 -3.79 1.49 31.35
N ILE A 833 -4.62 2.51 31.13
CA ILE A 833 -4.28 3.91 31.47
C ILE A 833 -3.96 4.06 32.96
N LEU A 834 -4.82 3.56 33.85
CA LEU A 834 -4.60 3.61 35.29
C LEU A 834 -3.35 2.82 35.74
N PRO A 835 -3.15 1.55 35.32
CA PRO A 835 -1.91 0.84 35.58
C PRO A 835 -0.64 1.59 35.15
N VAL A 836 -0.62 2.17 33.94
CA VAL A 836 0.50 2.98 33.42
C VAL A 836 0.70 4.24 34.27
N GLY A 837 -0.38 4.95 34.60
CA GLY A 837 -0.33 6.14 35.43
C GLY A 837 0.29 5.87 36.80
N ARG A 838 -0.12 4.77 37.47
CA ARG A 838 0.36 4.40 38.81
C ARG A 838 1.84 4.03 38.83
N GLU A 839 2.29 3.21 37.88
CA GLU A 839 3.71 2.81 37.83
C GLU A 839 4.61 3.98 37.41
N THR A 840 4.12 4.85 36.52
CA THR A 840 4.85 6.06 36.11
C THR A 840 4.93 7.06 37.25
N LEU A 841 3.88 7.20 38.07
CA LEU A 841 3.91 8.05 39.27
C LEU A 841 4.99 7.58 40.26
N ALA A 842 5.10 6.27 40.49
CA ALA A 842 6.16 5.70 41.33
C ALA A 842 7.55 6.01 40.76
N ALA A 843 7.72 5.93 39.44
CA ALA A 843 8.95 6.34 38.76
C ALA A 843 9.25 7.83 38.97
N PHE A 844 8.26 8.73 38.83
CA PHE A 844 8.42 10.18 39.02
C PHE A 844 8.87 10.53 40.44
N VAL A 845 8.26 9.89 41.45
CA VAL A 845 8.67 10.02 42.86
C VAL A 845 10.14 9.64 43.03
N ALA A 846 10.55 8.50 42.46
CA ALA A 846 11.92 8.02 42.55
C ALA A 846 12.92 8.93 41.80
N ILE A 847 12.56 9.41 40.61
CA ILE A 847 13.38 10.35 39.82
C ILE A 847 13.67 11.60 40.63
N VAL A 848 12.64 12.25 41.16
CA VAL A 848 12.80 13.54 41.83
C VAL A 848 13.54 13.39 43.16
N ARG A 849 13.24 12.34 43.94
CA ARG A 849 13.94 12.07 45.20
C ARG A 849 15.42 11.76 44.97
N GLU A 850 15.74 10.95 43.97
CA GLU A 850 17.12 10.59 43.69
C GLU A 850 17.90 11.78 43.11
N ALA A 851 17.30 12.55 42.21
CA ALA A 851 17.90 13.80 41.73
C ALA A 851 18.11 14.83 42.86
N ALA A 852 17.19 14.91 43.84
CA ALA A 852 17.36 15.76 45.02
C ALA A 852 18.51 15.28 45.90
N ARG A 853 18.62 13.98 46.13
CA ARG A 853 19.71 13.35 46.87
C ARG A 853 21.08 13.61 46.22
N LEU A 854 21.13 13.64 44.89
CA LEU A 854 22.32 13.95 44.10
C LEU A 854 22.61 15.46 43.96
N GLY A 855 21.76 16.32 44.52
CA GLY A 855 22.01 17.76 44.60
C GLY A 855 21.48 18.59 43.44
N TYR A 856 20.74 18.00 42.49
CA TYR A 856 20.18 18.74 41.33
C TYR A 856 19.15 19.82 41.73
N TYR A 857 18.56 19.67 42.92
CA TYR A 857 17.62 20.62 43.49
C TYR A 857 18.19 21.45 44.66
N ALA A 858 19.49 21.31 44.97
CA ALA A 858 20.14 22.13 45.99
C ALA A 858 20.11 23.62 45.62
N SER A 859 20.13 24.47 46.65
CA SER A 859 19.91 25.93 46.56
C SER A 859 20.79 26.61 45.53
#